data_AF-A0A1V4K5B6-F1
#
_entry.id   AF-A0A1V4K5B6-F1
#
_cell.length_a   1.000
_cell.length_b   1.000
_cell.length_c   1.000
_cell.angle_alpha   90.00
_cell.angle_beta   90.00
_cell.angle_gamma   90.00
#
_symmetry.space_group_name_H-M   'P 1'
#
loop_
_entity.id
_entity.type
_entity.pdbx_description
1 polymer ?
#
loop_
_entity_poly.entity_id
_entity_poly.type
_entity_poly.pdbx_seq_one_letter_code
_entity_poly.pdbx_strand_id
1 'polypeptide(L)'
;MNGAVRVLCLDLCDNRVVNGSRGCCVRDVAEASQTSIAINVYLHSGALTAVKAGRRWTRLSASALGRLDSPENASPSAEAMPCVQAQYGSSPQGASPASQSYSYHSSGEYSSDFLTPDFSTFMDNYNTSYDSEEMMSHSGSVYYKPSSPPTPSTPGFQQSPPGTPVSSCQMRFDGPLHVPMNPEPAGPHHAVDGQAFAVPNPIRKQPSMAFPGLQLGHAPQLLDSQVPSPPSRGSPSNEGLCAVCGDNAACQHYGVRTCEGCKGFFKRTVQKNAKYVCLANKNCPVDKRRRNRCQYCRFQKCLAVGMVKEVVRTDSLKGRRGRLPSKPKSPQEPSPPSPPVSLISALVRAHVDSNPAMTSLDYSRKAVKGTALIGGGAIATVFGLSQFSQYRNKHGAFAHVQAAEAVTVPVKNHLPTREEQILALRSTDEFDVLVIGGGATGCGCALDAVTRGLKTALVERDDFSSGTSSRSTKLIHGGVRYLQKAIMKLDLEQYRMVKEALEERANLLEIAPHLSSPLPIMLPVYKWWQLPYYWLGIKLYDMVAGSQCLKSSYVLSKSRALELFPMLRKDELVAAIVYYDGQHNDARMNLAIALTAARYGAATANYAEVLRLLKRTDPAGGKERVCGVRCRDVLTGQEFDVKAKCVINATGPFTDSVRKMDDQEVPNICQPSAGVHIVMPGYYSPDHMGLLDPATSDGRVIFFLPWEKMTIAGTTDSPTDVTSHPSPTEEDINFILNEVRNYLSVDVEVRRGDVLAAWSGIRPLVTDPNSKDTQSISRNHVVTISDSGLVTIAGGKWTTYRAMAQDALDAAVEAHSLRAGSSRTIGLQLEGAEDWSPTLYIRLVQDYGLESEVAQHLASTYGGKAYEVAKIAQVTGKRWPVVGKRLVSEFPYIEAEVVYGVREYARTAVDMISRRTRLAFLNVQAAEEALPRIVDIMGKELHWSEQKKKEELEAAKKFLYYEMGYKVKTDQLTDSSEISLLPSDIERYEKRFHMFDKDKKGFITILDVQRVLESIGVQIAENTLHEILNEVDLNKNGQVELNEFLQLMSAIQKGHVSGSRLAVLMKTAEENLRRRVLISVDRSGGGL
;
A
#
# COMPACT_ATOMS: atom_id res chain seq x y z
N MET A 1 -13.21 41.84 -33.02
CA MET A 1 -14.22 42.54 -33.83
C MET A 1 -15.46 41.67 -33.77
N ASN A 2 -16.49 42.05 -33.01
CA ASN A 2 -17.49 43.09 -33.30
C ASN A 2 -18.37 42.62 -34.48
N GLY A 3 -19.65 42.30 -34.31
CA GLY A 3 -20.54 42.29 -33.13
C GLY A 3 -21.95 41.85 -33.59
N ALA A 4 -23.04 41.87 -32.81
CA ALA A 4 -23.33 42.05 -31.38
C ALA A 4 -24.87 41.77 -31.19
N VAL A 5 -25.47 42.13 -30.04
CA VAL A 5 -26.94 42.35 -29.84
C VAL A 5 -27.82 41.06 -29.82
N ARG A 6 -28.69 40.78 -28.84
CA ARG A 6 -29.06 41.44 -27.55
C ARG A 6 -29.84 40.48 -26.62
N VAL A 7 -29.90 40.81 -25.31
CA VAL A 7 -31.00 40.56 -24.31
C VAL A 7 -31.54 39.11 -24.18
N LEU A 8 -31.42 38.35 -23.07
CA LEU A 8 -31.27 38.59 -21.62
C LEU A 8 -32.59 38.87 -20.84
N CYS A 9 -33.24 37.80 -20.37
CA CYS A 9 -33.95 37.58 -19.10
C CYS A 9 -34.41 36.09 -19.14
N LEU A 10 -34.27 35.24 -18.10
CA LEU A 10 -34.83 35.29 -16.74
C LEU A 10 -36.38 35.40 -16.78
N ASP A 11 -37.15 34.54 -16.09
CA ASP A 11 -36.82 33.86 -14.83
C ASP A 11 -37.62 32.55 -14.60
N LEU A 12 -37.19 31.80 -13.58
CA LEU A 12 -37.98 30.89 -12.71
C LEU A 12 -38.77 29.67 -13.28
N CYS A 13 -38.52 28.51 -12.63
CA CYS A 13 -39.46 27.57 -11.96
C CYS A 13 -40.80 27.14 -12.61
N ASP A 14 -41.30 25.91 -12.41
CA ASP A 14 -40.75 24.65 -11.88
C ASP A 14 -41.76 23.48 -12.16
N ASN A 15 -41.40 22.23 -11.85
CA ASN A 15 -42.28 21.10 -11.39
C ASN A 15 -43.82 21.28 -11.54
N ARG A 16 -44.63 20.36 -12.14
CA ARG A 16 -44.61 18.88 -12.09
C ARG A 16 -45.70 18.21 -12.96
N VAL A 17 -45.38 17.02 -13.50
CA VAL A 17 -46.14 15.73 -13.50
C VAL A 17 -47.65 15.72 -13.84
N VAL A 18 -48.07 14.86 -14.80
CA VAL A 18 -48.99 13.68 -14.63
C VAL A 18 -49.23 12.98 -16.00
N ASN A 19 -49.03 11.66 -16.02
CA ASN A 19 -49.55 10.57 -16.90
C ASN A 19 -50.10 10.85 -18.32
N GLY A 20 -49.70 10.02 -19.30
CA GLY A 20 -50.29 10.00 -20.66
C GLY A 20 -49.83 8.83 -21.55
N SER A 21 -50.18 7.59 -21.19
CA SER A 21 -49.77 6.34 -21.87
C SER A 21 -50.15 6.21 -23.37
N ARG A 22 -49.43 5.32 -24.09
CA ARG A 22 -49.59 4.87 -25.50
C ARG A 22 -48.96 5.83 -26.54
N GLY A 23 -48.40 5.37 -27.67
CA GLY A 23 -48.16 4.00 -28.13
C GLY A 23 -48.04 3.91 -29.66
N CYS A 24 -47.31 2.90 -30.16
CA CYS A 24 -47.19 2.49 -31.58
C CYS A 24 -46.47 3.41 -32.60
N CYS A 25 -45.28 2.93 -33.02
CA CYS A 25 -44.96 2.54 -34.40
C CYS A 25 -44.61 3.57 -35.52
N VAL A 26 -43.40 3.33 -36.07
CA VAL A 26 -43.07 3.11 -37.51
C VAL A 26 -42.45 4.24 -38.37
N ARG A 27 -41.36 3.83 -39.07
CA ARG A 27 -40.66 4.38 -40.26
C ARG A 27 -39.78 5.64 -40.15
N ASP A 28 -38.47 5.38 -40.21
CA ASP A 28 -37.63 5.65 -41.40
C ASP A 28 -37.95 6.86 -42.29
N VAL A 29 -37.04 7.83 -42.31
CA VAL A 29 -36.57 8.48 -43.56
C VAL A 29 -35.05 8.65 -43.44
N ALA A 30 -34.32 8.32 -44.51
CA ALA A 30 -32.89 8.59 -44.62
C ALA A 30 -32.56 9.11 -46.03
N GLU A 31 -32.02 10.34 -46.11
CA GLU A 31 -31.32 10.93 -47.26
C GLU A 31 -30.53 12.14 -46.72
N ALA A 32 -29.23 12.39 -46.93
CA ALA A 32 -28.19 11.97 -47.88
C ALA A 32 -27.94 12.95 -49.06
N SER A 33 -26.71 12.89 -49.61
CA SER A 33 -26.13 13.75 -50.67
C SER A 33 -25.79 15.20 -50.24
N GLN A 34 -24.79 15.89 -50.79
CA GLN A 34 -23.63 15.55 -51.65
C GLN A 34 -22.51 16.60 -51.35
N THR A 35 -21.37 16.85 -52.03
CA THR A 35 -20.71 16.53 -53.33
C THR A 35 -19.21 16.92 -53.16
N SER A 36 -18.21 16.60 -53.99
CA SER A 36 -17.80 15.46 -54.85
C SER A 36 -16.41 15.81 -55.47
N ILE A 37 -15.86 14.97 -56.37
CA ILE A 37 -14.79 15.28 -57.36
C ILE A 37 -13.35 15.51 -56.79
N ALA A 38 -12.26 14.87 -57.25
CA ALA A 38 -12.00 13.91 -58.36
C ALA A 38 -10.71 13.05 -58.06
N ILE A 39 -10.63 11.72 -58.27
CA ILE A 39 -10.31 10.97 -59.54
C ILE A 39 -8.80 11.05 -59.89
N ASN A 40 -7.98 10.02 -60.18
CA ASN A 40 -8.06 8.63 -60.75
C ASN A 40 -6.79 7.79 -60.29
N VAL A 41 -6.54 6.46 -60.50
CA VAL A 41 -7.33 5.21 -60.72
C VAL A 41 -6.41 3.94 -60.82
N TYR A 42 -6.97 2.71 -60.67
CA TYR A 42 -6.47 1.36 -61.12
C TYR A 42 -5.22 0.70 -60.43
N LEU A 43 -5.07 -0.64 -60.34
CA LEU A 43 -5.86 -1.82 -60.83
C LEU A 43 -5.68 -3.10 -59.93
N HIS A 44 -6.59 -4.08 -60.13
CA HIS A 44 -6.70 -5.53 -59.80
C HIS A 44 -5.50 -6.41 -59.34
N SER A 45 -5.67 -7.69 -58.89
CA SER A 45 -6.78 -8.44 -58.22
C SER A 45 -6.44 -9.94 -57.97
N GLY A 46 -6.94 -10.53 -56.88
CA GLY A 46 -7.16 -11.99 -56.69
C GLY A 46 -5.96 -12.86 -56.24
N ALA A 47 -6.09 -14.18 -55.99
CA ALA A 47 -7.21 -14.99 -55.44
C ALA A 47 -6.81 -16.50 -55.36
N LEU A 48 -6.88 -17.14 -54.17
CA LEU A 48 -6.77 -18.60 -53.93
C LEU A 48 -5.43 -19.26 -54.42
N THR A 49 -5.01 -20.49 -54.09
CA THR A 49 -5.62 -21.68 -53.45
C THR A 49 -4.54 -22.44 -52.62
N ALA A 50 -4.89 -23.49 -51.86
CA ALA A 50 -3.95 -24.32 -51.08
C ALA A 50 -3.52 -25.63 -51.79
N VAL A 51 -2.47 -26.33 -51.30
CA VAL A 51 -2.40 -27.81 -51.06
C VAL A 51 -0.96 -28.35 -50.74
N LYS A 52 -0.88 -29.13 -49.63
CA LYS A 52 0.01 -30.25 -49.19
C LYS A 52 1.48 -30.50 -49.70
N ALA A 53 2.30 -30.91 -48.71
CA ALA A 53 3.40 -31.92 -48.73
C ALA A 53 4.77 -31.55 -49.37
N GLY A 54 5.91 -32.16 -48.97
CA GLY A 54 6.18 -32.99 -47.76
C GLY A 54 7.37 -33.98 -47.87
N ARG A 55 8.09 -34.26 -46.75
CA ARG A 55 9.24 -35.19 -46.57
C ARG A 55 10.57 -34.75 -47.25
N ARG A 56 11.78 -35.32 -46.99
CA ARG A 56 12.54 -35.80 -45.79
C ARG A 56 13.96 -36.23 -46.32
N TRP A 57 14.92 -36.65 -45.46
CA TRP A 57 16.26 -37.24 -45.78
C TRP A 57 17.36 -36.20 -46.17
N THR A 58 18.67 -36.30 -45.83
CA THR A 58 19.42 -37.23 -44.92
C THR A 58 20.68 -36.58 -44.27
N ARG A 59 21.37 -37.32 -43.38
CA ARG A 59 22.68 -37.04 -42.74
C ARG A 59 23.88 -37.16 -43.70
N LEU A 60 25.05 -36.67 -43.23
CA LEU A 60 26.45 -37.22 -43.27
C LEU A 60 27.48 -36.10 -43.56
N SER A 61 28.76 -36.11 -43.14
CA SER A 61 29.40 -36.62 -41.90
C SER A 61 30.91 -36.24 -41.85
N ALA A 62 31.40 -35.79 -40.69
CA ALA A 62 32.76 -35.94 -40.15
C ALA A 62 34.04 -35.41 -40.88
N SER A 63 34.99 -34.99 -40.03
CA SER A 63 36.47 -35.07 -40.16
C SER A 63 37.24 -34.10 -41.10
N ALA A 64 38.50 -33.70 -40.83
CA ALA A 64 39.29 -33.65 -39.58
C ALA A 64 40.65 -32.91 -39.76
N LEU A 65 41.27 -32.53 -38.63
CA LEU A 65 42.72 -32.33 -38.38
C LEU A 65 43.51 -31.16 -39.04
N GLY A 66 44.46 -30.63 -38.27
CA GLY A 66 45.48 -29.64 -38.68
C GLY A 66 46.11 -28.91 -37.48
N ARG A 67 47.35 -29.27 -37.10
CA ARG A 67 48.20 -28.56 -36.11
C ARG A 67 49.37 -27.88 -36.83
N LEU A 68 49.93 -26.80 -36.27
CA LEU A 68 51.28 -26.79 -35.65
C LEU A 68 51.82 -25.38 -35.30
N ASP A 69 52.67 -25.37 -34.26
CA ASP A 69 53.83 -24.50 -33.96
C ASP A 69 53.73 -23.00 -33.58
N SER A 70 54.81 -22.58 -32.89
CA SER A 70 55.21 -21.25 -32.37
C SER A 70 56.73 -21.07 -32.71
N PRO A 71 57.61 -20.17 -32.16
CA PRO A 71 57.67 -19.57 -30.81
C PRO A 71 58.23 -18.11 -30.73
N GLU A 72 58.79 -17.73 -29.56
CA GLU A 72 59.84 -16.70 -29.27
C GLU A 72 59.48 -15.31 -28.65
N ASN A 73 59.70 -15.22 -27.33
CA ASN A 73 60.61 -14.30 -26.59
C ASN A 73 60.69 -12.77 -26.88
N ALA A 74 60.46 -11.95 -25.84
CA ALA A 74 61.46 -11.00 -25.24
C ALA A 74 60.90 -10.15 -24.05
N SER A 75 61.79 -9.62 -23.22
CA SER A 75 61.59 -8.70 -22.06
C SER A 75 62.69 -7.59 -22.09
N PRO A 76 63.03 -6.74 -21.07
CA PRO A 76 62.58 -6.61 -19.66
C PRO A 76 62.46 -5.14 -19.12
N SER A 77 62.58 -4.98 -17.78
CA SER A 77 63.05 -3.82 -16.96
C SER A 77 62.03 -3.03 -16.11
N ALA A 78 62.51 -2.44 -15.00
CA ALA A 78 61.74 -1.85 -13.89
C ALA A 78 62.59 -0.87 -13.04
N GLU A 79 61.97 -0.01 -12.21
CA GLU A 79 62.62 0.75 -11.10
C GLU A 79 61.58 1.24 -10.04
N ALA A 80 62.00 1.86 -8.92
CA ALA A 80 61.30 1.72 -7.62
C ALA A 80 61.24 2.93 -6.64
N MET A 81 60.49 2.74 -5.53
CA MET A 81 60.58 3.43 -4.20
C MET A 81 60.10 4.91 -4.07
N PRO A 82 59.87 5.47 -2.85
CA PRO A 82 59.84 4.89 -1.48
C PRO A 82 58.58 5.23 -0.62
N CYS A 83 58.56 4.74 0.62
CA CYS A 83 57.51 4.92 1.65
C CYS A 83 57.71 6.15 2.58
N VAL A 84 56.66 6.51 3.35
CA VAL A 84 56.77 7.16 4.68
C VAL A 84 55.69 6.62 5.63
N GLN A 85 56.07 6.17 6.83
CA GLN A 85 55.16 5.85 7.95
C GLN A 85 55.93 6.00 9.28
N ALA A 86 55.23 6.26 10.40
CA ALA A 86 55.84 6.56 11.71
C ALA A 86 55.22 5.75 12.87
N GLN A 87 55.93 5.64 14.01
CA GLN A 87 55.64 4.73 15.13
C GLN A 87 55.76 5.39 16.54
N TYR A 88 55.56 4.58 17.59
CA TYR A 88 55.63 4.85 19.06
C TYR A 88 54.38 5.55 19.67
N GLY A 89 53.84 5.19 20.84
CA GLY A 89 54.10 4.14 21.86
C GLY A 89 53.04 4.26 23.01
N SER A 90 53.00 3.51 24.13
CA SER A 90 53.65 2.27 24.62
C SER A 90 52.94 1.77 25.92
N SER A 91 53.18 0.52 26.38
CA SER A 91 52.47 -0.17 27.50
C SER A 91 52.97 0.19 28.92
N PRO A 92 52.26 -0.22 30.02
CA PRO A 92 52.51 -1.52 30.73
C PRO A 92 51.24 -2.24 31.28
N GLN A 93 51.08 -3.57 31.13
CA GLN A 93 51.43 -4.70 32.04
C GLN A 93 50.61 -4.88 33.35
N GLY A 94 50.13 -6.11 33.62
CA GLY A 94 49.63 -6.55 34.93
C GLY A 94 48.97 -7.96 34.99
N ALA A 95 49.61 -8.90 35.69
CA ALA A 95 49.09 -10.17 36.25
C ALA A 95 48.53 -11.31 35.35
N SER A 96 49.24 -12.45 35.35
CA SER A 96 48.75 -13.83 35.12
C SER A 96 49.77 -14.79 35.78
N PRO A 97 49.37 -15.94 36.38
CA PRO A 97 49.25 -17.22 35.66
C PRO A 97 48.05 -18.07 36.19
N ALA A 98 47.79 -19.35 35.91
CA ALA A 98 48.38 -20.48 35.14
C ALA A 98 47.25 -21.51 34.89
N SER A 99 47.32 -22.58 34.08
CA SER A 99 48.22 -23.04 33.00
C SER A 99 47.67 -24.36 32.39
N GLN A 100 48.21 -24.81 31.23
CA GLN A 100 48.09 -26.16 30.64
C GLN A 100 46.72 -26.54 29.99
N SER A 101 46.65 -27.30 28.89
CA SER A 101 47.69 -27.71 27.91
C SER A 101 47.12 -28.41 26.66
N TYR A 102 47.51 -27.95 25.45
CA TYR A 102 47.75 -28.71 24.20
C TYR A 102 46.67 -29.67 23.62
N SER A 103 46.68 -30.07 22.34
CA SER A 103 47.60 -29.83 21.22
C SER A 103 46.87 -29.72 19.86
N TYR A 104 47.47 -29.00 18.92
CA TYR A 104 47.22 -29.15 17.48
C TYR A 104 48.02 -30.33 16.92
N HIS A 105 47.58 -30.92 15.80
CA HIS A 105 48.47 -31.65 14.91
C HIS A 105 48.37 -31.09 13.49
N SER A 106 49.50 -31.04 12.79
CA SER A 106 49.61 -30.55 11.41
C SER A 106 50.52 -31.48 10.63
N SER A 107 50.14 -31.75 9.38
CA SER A 107 50.97 -32.38 8.35
C SER A 107 50.44 -31.89 7.01
N GLY A 108 51.22 -31.10 6.28
CA GLY A 108 50.88 -30.62 4.96
C GLY A 108 51.95 -31.04 3.95
N GLU A 109 51.55 -31.14 2.69
CA GLU A 109 52.46 -31.16 1.56
C GLU A 109 52.10 -30.03 0.59
N TYR A 110 53.08 -29.62 -0.21
CA TYR A 110 53.06 -28.36 -0.94
C TYR A 110 53.24 -28.64 -2.43
N SER A 111 52.25 -28.29 -3.25
CA SER A 111 52.44 -28.13 -4.68
C SER A 111 51.53 -27.03 -5.21
N SER A 112 52.09 -26.20 -6.07
CA SER A 112 51.41 -25.07 -6.70
C SER A 112 51.31 -25.33 -8.20
N ASP A 113 50.11 -25.28 -8.75
CA ASP A 113 49.95 -24.87 -10.15
C ASP A 113 48.62 -24.16 -10.39
N PHE A 114 48.66 -23.18 -11.29
CA PHE A 114 47.49 -22.39 -11.69
C PHE A 114 46.78 -23.08 -12.86
N LEU A 115 45.46 -23.28 -12.77
CA LEU A 115 44.50 -23.06 -13.88
C LEU A 115 43.05 -23.27 -13.41
N THR A 116 42.11 -22.58 -14.07
CA THR A 116 40.68 -22.50 -13.71
C THR A 116 39.89 -23.78 -14.00
N PRO A 117 38.87 -24.10 -13.18
CA PRO A 117 37.56 -24.39 -13.77
C PRO A 117 36.33 -23.88 -12.97
N ASP A 118 36.25 -22.61 -12.57
CA ASP A 118 35.02 -22.02 -12.00
C ASP A 118 34.01 -21.60 -13.09
N PHE A 119 33.42 -22.60 -13.76
CA PHE A 119 32.32 -22.40 -14.72
C PHE A 119 31.17 -23.41 -14.57
N SER A 120 31.43 -24.63 -14.08
CA SER A 120 30.42 -25.62 -13.72
C SER A 120 29.73 -25.29 -12.40
N THR A 121 30.49 -24.94 -11.36
CA THR A 121 30.03 -24.71 -9.97
C THR A 121 28.93 -23.65 -9.82
N PHE A 122 28.79 -22.76 -10.82
CA PHE A 122 27.74 -21.73 -10.89
C PHE A 122 26.47 -22.17 -11.64
N MET A 123 26.55 -23.18 -12.52
CA MET A 123 25.36 -23.77 -13.17
C MET A 123 24.64 -24.75 -12.25
N ASP A 124 25.38 -25.65 -11.59
CA ASP A 124 24.78 -26.78 -10.88
C ASP A 124 24.02 -26.35 -9.61
N ASN A 125 24.46 -25.27 -8.95
CA ASN A 125 23.78 -24.67 -7.79
C ASN A 125 22.58 -23.76 -8.15
N TYR A 126 22.13 -23.73 -9.41
CA TYR A 126 20.99 -22.89 -9.85
C TYR A 126 19.68 -23.66 -10.11
N ASN A 127 19.63 -24.98 -9.88
CA ASN A 127 18.42 -25.80 -10.05
C ASN A 127 17.60 -25.98 -8.75
N THR A 128 18.21 -25.92 -7.57
CA THR A 128 17.56 -26.25 -6.28
C THR A 128 16.77 -25.09 -5.67
N SER A 129 15.62 -24.78 -6.28
CA SER A 129 14.54 -24.02 -5.60
C SER A 129 13.12 -24.35 -6.10
N TYR A 130 12.99 -25.07 -7.21
CA TYR A 130 11.77 -25.78 -7.65
C TYR A 130 12.26 -26.96 -8.51
N ASP A 131 12.08 -28.19 -7.99
CA ASP A 131 12.43 -29.54 -8.50
C ASP A 131 13.48 -30.24 -7.60
N SER A 132 13.09 -31.36 -6.95
CA SER A 132 13.99 -32.17 -6.10
C SER A 132 13.54 -33.63 -5.88
N GLU A 133 13.70 -34.47 -6.89
CA GLU A 133 13.83 -35.95 -6.84
C GLU A 133 14.62 -36.35 -8.13
N GLU A 134 15.34 -37.47 -8.25
CA GLU A 134 15.27 -38.74 -7.52
C GLU A 134 16.64 -39.47 -7.45
N MET A 135 16.76 -40.40 -6.49
CA MET A 135 17.62 -41.61 -6.37
C MET A 135 18.88 -41.88 -7.24
N MET A 136 19.89 -42.48 -6.58
CA MET A 136 20.41 -43.81 -7.00
C MET A 136 21.05 -44.58 -5.83
N SER A 137 21.08 -45.92 -5.92
CA SER A 137 21.41 -46.85 -4.83
C SER A 137 22.82 -47.44 -4.91
N HIS A 138 23.38 -47.86 -3.77
CA HIS A 138 24.45 -48.88 -3.67
C HIS A 138 24.28 -49.71 -2.39
N SER A 139 24.76 -50.95 -2.39
CA SER A 139 24.39 -52.00 -1.43
C SER A 139 25.49 -52.36 -0.42
N GLY A 140 25.10 -52.60 0.85
CA GLY A 140 25.96 -53.14 1.91
C GLY A 140 25.14 -53.57 3.13
N SER A 141 25.29 -54.81 3.58
CA SER A 141 24.38 -55.44 4.57
C SER A 141 25.02 -55.62 5.95
N VAL A 142 24.30 -55.18 7.01
CA VAL A 142 24.37 -55.76 8.38
C VAL A 142 22.96 -55.74 9.01
N TYR A 143 22.64 -56.74 9.82
CA TYR A 143 21.32 -56.97 10.44
C TYR A 143 21.03 -56.07 11.65
N TYR A 144 19.75 -55.75 11.88
CA TYR A 144 19.06 -55.99 13.16
C TYR A 144 17.54 -56.15 12.97
N LYS A 145 16.85 -56.83 13.90
CA LYS A 145 15.38 -57.08 13.85
C LYS A 145 14.55 -55.89 14.36
N PRO A 146 13.34 -55.64 13.81
CA PRO A 146 12.35 -54.75 14.42
C PRO A 146 11.67 -55.39 15.64
N SER A 147 11.12 -54.54 16.51
CA SER A 147 10.19 -54.93 17.59
C SER A 147 8.96 -54.00 17.57
N SER A 148 7.82 -54.48 18.07
CA SER A 148 6.49 -53.91 17.80
C SER A 148 5.96 -53.02 18.95
N PRO A 149 5.25 -51.92 18.65
CA PRO A 149 4.52 -51.12 19.65
C PRO A 149 3.20 -51.79 20.10
N PRO A 150 2.64 -51.43 21.26
CA PRO A 150 1.53 -52.14 21.90
C PRO A 150 0.11 -51.61 21.58
N THR A 151 -0.90 -52.43 21.87
CA THR A 151 -2.33 -52.08 21.85
C THR A 151 -2.92 -51.95 23.28
N PRO A 152 -3.98 -51.16 23.49
CA PRO A 152 -4.92 -51.32 24.60
C PRO A 152 -6.01 -52.37 24.27
N SER A 153 -6.71 -52.87 25.28
CA SER A 153 -7.51 -54.11 25.20
C SER A 153 -9.03 -53.95 25.32
N THR A 154 -9.77 -54.89 24.72
CA THR A 154 -11.22 -55.08 24.85
C THR A 154 -11.58 -56.15 25.90
N PRO A 155 -12.74 -56.01 26.55
CA PRO A 155 -13.68 -57.14 26.73
C PRO A 155 -15.12 -56.72 26.32
N GLY A 156 -16.06 -57.60 25.97
CA GLY A 156 -16.07 -59.05 25.76
C GLY A 156 -17.44 -59.48 25.16
N PHE A 157 -17.55 -60.67 24.56
CA PHE A 157 -18.75 -61.11 23.81
C PHE A 157 -19.90 -61.63 24.71
N GLN A 158 -21.18 -61.35 24.35
CA GLN A 158 -22.19 -62.37 24.00
C GLN A 158 -23.60 -61.84 23.60
N GLN A 159 -24.17 -62.46 22.56
CA GLN A 159 -25.60 -62.80 22.29
C GLN A 159 -26.74 -61.75 22.19
N SER A 160 -27.16 -61.52 20.93
CA SER A 160 -28.55 -61.71 20.39
C SER A 160 -29.75 -60.79 20.77
N PRO A 161 -30.79 -60.67 19.88
CA PRO A 161 -31.90 -59.69 19.97
C PRO A 161 -33.30 -60.37 20.19
N PRO A 162 -34.49 -59.73 19.99
CA PRO A 162 -34.87 -58.30 19.86
C PRO A 162 -36.00 -57.86 20.85
N GLY A 163 -36.37 -56.55 20.88
CA GLY A 163 -37.74 -56.14 21.29
C GLY A 163 -37.93 -54.78 21.98
N THR A 164 -39.03 -54.09 21.63
CA THR A 164 -39.78 -53.07 22.41
C THR A 164 -40.95 -53.78 23.16
N PRO A 165 -41.69 -53.22 24.16
CA PRO A 165 -41.92 -51.77 24.44
C PRO A 165 -42.09 -51.29 25.93
N VAL A 166 -42.02 -49.96 26.13
CA VAL A 166 -42.89 -49.03 26.96
C VAL A 166 -43.32 -49.36 28.42
N SER A 167 -43.47 -48.27 29.21
CA SER A 167 -44.24 -48.10 30.48
C SER A 167 -43.50 -48.36 31.81
N SER A 168 -43.84 -47.77 32.96
CA SER A 168 -44.92 -46.85 33.39
C SER A 168 -44.44 -46.03 34.64
N CYS A 169 -45.11 -45.08 35.32
CA CYS A 169 -46.37 -44.29 35.24
C CYS A 169 -46.24 -43.13 36.29
N GLN A 170 -47.06 -42.08 36.43
CA GLN A 170 -48.21 -41.56 35.65
C GLN A 170 -48.08 -40.00 35.53
N MET A 171 -48.98 -39.03 35.81
CA MET A 171 -50.35 -38.88 36.37
C MET A 171 -51.11 -37.75 35.60
N ARG A 172 -52.30 -37.31 36.05
CA ARG A 172 -53.14 -36.20 35.48
C ARG A 172 -53.89 -35.47 36.62
N PHE A 173 -54.79 -34.48 36.48
CA PHE A 173 -55.56 -33.76 35.42
C PHE A 173 -55.90 -32.34 36.00
N ASP A 174 -56.57 -31.32 35.40
CA ASP A 174 -57.28 -31.07 34.13
C ASP A 174 -57.28 -29.52 33.80
N GLY A 175 -58.13 -29.05 32.86
CA GLY A 175 -58.41 -27.61 32.56
C GLY A 175 -59.72 -27.07 33.20
N PRO A 176 -60.55 -26.22 32.52
CA PRO A 176 -60.38 -25.60 31.18
C PRO A 176 -60.93 -24.13 31.02
N LEU A 177 -61.07 -23.66 29.74
CA LEU A 177 -62.01 -22.64 29.19
C LEU A 177 -61.66 -21.12 29.02
N HIS A 178 -61.42 -20.75 27.74
CA HIS A 178 -62.12 -19.75 26.89
C HIS A 178 -61.88 -18.20 26.89
N VAL A 179 -61.79 -17.67 25.65
CA VAL A 179 -61.81 -16.27 25.14
C VAL A 179 -63.22 -15.60 25.29
N PRO A 180 -63.44 -14.24 25.25
CA PRO A 180 -62.95 -13.28 24.21
C PRO A 180 -62.79 -11.74 24.55
N MET A 181 -62.31 -10.98 23.54
CA MET A 181 -62.61 -9.57 23.10
C MET A 181 -62.68 -8.32 24.04
N ASN A 182 -62.27 -7.17 23.46
CA ASN A 182 -62.48 -5.77 23.91
C ASN A 182 -63.98 -5.40 24.09
N PRO A 183 -64.34 -4.49 25.03
CA PRO A 183 -64.41 -3.04 24.71
C PRO A 183 -64.04 -2.05 25.87
N GLU A 184 -64.12 -0.75 25.59
CA GLU A 184 -64.14 0.39 26.56
C GLU A 184 -65.51 0.47 27.33
N PRO A 185 -65.83 1.43 28.24
CA PRO A 185 -65.11 2.67 28.64
C PRO A 185 -65.20 3.10 30.16
N ALA A 186 -64.86 4.38 30.42
CA ALA A 186 -65.29 5.28 31.52
C ALA A 186 -64.49 5.35 32.85
N GLY A 187 -64.42 6.58 33.41
CA GLY A 187 -63.86 6.95 34.73
C GLY A 187 -64.95 7.14 35.81
N PRO A 188 -64.92 8.16 36.72
CA PRO A 188 -64.57 9.56 36.38
C PRO A 188 -63.93 10.47 37.49
N HIS A 189 -63.59 11.72 37.10
CA HIS A 189 -63.34 12.95 37.92
C HIS A 189 -62.13 12.93 38.90
N HIS A 190 -61.35 14.00 39.13
CA HIS A 190 -61.40 15.45 38.85
C HIS A 190 -59.98 15.98 38.47
N ALA A 191 -59.71 17.19 37.95
CA ALA A 191 -60.47 18.23 37.21
C ALA A 191 -59.52 19.38 36.74
N VAL A 192 -59.99 20.24 35.80
CA VAL A 192 -59.87 21.73 35.73
C VAL A 192 -58.53 22.40 36.14
N ASP A 193 -57.80 23.19 35.32
CA ASP A 193 -57.89 23.70 33.93
C ASP A 193 -56.46 23.64 33.30
N GLY A 194 -56.16 23.70 32.00
CA GLY A 194 -56.77 24.40 30.84
C GLY A 194 -55.88 25.62 30.46
N GLN A 195 -55.52 25.96 29.21
CA GLN A 195 -55.79 25.50 27.83
C GLN A 195 -54.62 26.00 26.89
N ALA A 196 -54.48 25.74 25.57
CA ALA A 196 -54.67 24.58 24.69
C ALA A 196 -54.28 24.95 23.21
N PHE A 197 -53.38 24.18 22.57
CA PHE A 197 -53.20 23.93 21.11
C PHE A 197 -53.02 25.03 20.00
N ALA A 198 -51.90 24.87 19.26
CA ALA A 198 -51.75 24.72 17.78
C ALA A 198 -51.71 25.90 16.76
N VAL A 199 -50.54 26.03 16.08
CA VAL A 199 -50.27 25.94 14.60
C VAL A 199 -51.27 26.63 13.64
N PRO A 200 -50.85 27.60 12.77
CA PRO A 200 -49.92 27.32 11.65
C PRO A 200 -48.96 28.45 11.16
N ASN A 201 -48.10 28.10 10.19
CA ASN A 201 -47.34 28.99 9.28
C ASN A 201 -48.30 29.80 8.35
N PRO A 202 -47.91 30.91 7.64
CA PRO A 202 -46.60 31.10 6.98
C PRO A 202 -46.04 32.57 6.83
N ILE A 203 -44.85 32.69 6.19
CA ILE A 203 -44.33 33.79 5.31
C ILE A 203 -44.66 35.27 5.66
N ARG A 204 -43.63 36.14 5.86
CA ARG A 204 -43.17 37.22 4.91
C ARG A 204 -42.06 38.17 5.44
N LYS A 205 -41.04 38.42 4.60
CA LYS A 205 -40.14 39.61 4.45
C LYS A 205 -39.51 40.39 5.65
N GLN A 206 -38.19 40.58 5.53
CA GLN A 206 -37.30 41.70 5.96
C GLN A 206 -37.88 43.13 5.74
N PRO A 207 -37.35 44.26 6.32
CA PRO A 207 -35.90 44.59 6.36
C PRO A 207 -35.29 45.55 7.43
N SER A 208 -33.95 45.67 7.34
CA SER A 208 -33.06 46.86 7.51
C SER A 208 -32.92 47.68 8.81
N MET A 209 -31.68 47.68 9.33
CA MET A 209 -30.80 48.82 9.75
C MET A 209 -31.27 49.91 10.75
N ALA A 210 -30.51 50.11 11.84
CA ALA A 210 -29.64 51.30 12.10
C ALA A 210 -29.09 51.36 13.56
N PHE A 211 -28.01 52.13 13.79
CA PHE A 211 -27.38 52.41 15.10
C PHE A 211 -27.83 53.76 15.70
N PRO A 212 -27.65 54.01 17.02
CA PRO A 212 -26.47 54.74 17.53
C PRO A 212 -25.92 54.16 18.87
N GLY A 213 -24.83 54.63 19.52
CA GLY A 213 -23.83 55.68 19.21
C GLY A 213 -23.46 56.51 20.47
N LEU A 214 -22.17 56.83 20.70
CA LEU A 214 -21.56 57.76 21.71
C LEU A 214 -20.01 57.58 21.70
N GLN A 215 -19.18 58.44 22.29
CA GLN A 215 -18.67 59.76 21.83
C GLN A 215 -17.31 60.10 22.51
N LEU A 216 -16.43 60.88 21.84
CA LEU A 216 -15.29 61.74 22.31
C LEU A 216 -14.33 61.27 23.45
N GLY A 217 -13.03 61.64 23.47
CA GLY A 217 -12.21 62.40 22.52
C GLY A 217 -10.89 62.96 23.13
N HIS A 218 -10.15 63.75 22.32
CA HIS A 218 -8.94 64.57 22.62
C HIS A 218 -7.53 63.97 22.53
N ALA A 219 -6.56 64.84 22.15
CA ALA A 219 -5.15 64.60 21.85
C ALA A 219 -4.35 65.94 21.87
N PRO A 220 -3.01 65.91 21.74
CA PRO A 220 -2.24 66.84 20.89
C PRO A 220 -1.33 66.07 19.89
N GLN A 221 -1.06 66.49 18.64
CA GLN A 221 -0.39 67.72 18.14
C GLN A 221 1.08 67.86 18.62
N LEU A 222 2.07 68.27 17.81
CA LEU A 222 2.14 68.69 16.39
C LEU A 222 3.62 68.67 15.91
N LEU A 223 3.91 68.44 14.62
CA LEU A 223 4.62 69.39 13.72
C LEU A 223 4.75 68.87 12.27
N ASP A 224 4.94 69.78 11.32
CA ASP A 224 5.07 69.56 9.86
C ASP A 224 6.47 69.97 9.34
N SER A 225 6.91 69.43 8.20
CA SER A 225 8.06 69.90 7.41
C SER A 225 8.08 69.31 6.00
N GLN A 226 8.32 70.18 5.00
CA GLN A 226 7.99 69.94 3.60
C GLN A 226 9.16 69.35 2.77
N VAL A 227 8.82 68.71 1.64
CA VAL A 227 9.77 68.13 0.67
C VAL A 227 9.89 69.02 -0.60
N PRO A 228 11.09 69.37 -1.09
CA PRO A 228 11.25 70.08 -2.36
C PRO A 228 10.96 69.20 -3.58
N SER A 229 10.34 69.79 -4.61
CA SER A 229 10.03 69.12 -5.88
C SER A 229 11.29 68.83 -6.74
N PRO A 230 11.31 67.76 -7.56
CA PRO A 230 12.47 67.39 -8.37
C PRO A 230 12.54 68.11 -9.74
N PRO A 231 13.75 68.34 -10.29
CA PRO A 231 13.94 68.76 -11.68
C PRO A 231 13.70 67.63 -12.70
N SER A 232 13.60 67.99 -13.98
CA SER A 232 12.94 67.19 -15.02
C SER A 232 13.80 66.18 -15.80
N ARG A 233 13.17 65.05 -16.15
CA ARG A 233 13.32 64.20 -17.37
C ARG A 233 14.70 64.05 -18.05
N GLY A 234 15.16 62.81 -18.20
CA GLY A 234 16.11 62.45 -19.27
C GLY A 234 16.59 60.98 -19.34
N SER A 235 16.35 60.31 -20.48
CA SER A 235 17.08 59.11 -20.95
C SER A 235 16.73 57.76 -20.23
N PRO A 236 17.14 56.58 -20.75
CA PRO A 236 16.16 55.53 -21.08
C PRO A 236 16.11 54.33 -20.11
N SER A 237 15.13 53.44 -20.35
CA SER A 237 14.88 52.22 -19.58
C SER A 237 16.10 51.30 -19.53
N ASN A 238 16.61 51.07 -18.32
CA ASN A 238 17.89 50.40 -18.07
C ASN A 238 17.77 48.86 -18.04
N GLU A 239 16.91 48.30 -18.90
CA GLU A 239 16.47 46.90 -18.87
C GLU A 239 17.49 45.94 -19.48
N GLY A 240 18.61 45.77 -18.77
CA GLY A 240 19.65 44.82 -19.13
C GLY A 240 20.98 45.03 -18.41
N LEU A 241 21.22 46.19 -17.78
CA LEU A 241 22.52 46.48 -17.17
C LEU A 241 22.60 46.09 -15.68
N CYS A 242 23.82 45.78 -15.26
CA CYS A 242 24.20 45.41 -13.90
C CYS A 242 24.20 46.62 -12.98
N ALA A 243 23.33 46.65 -11.96
CA ALA A 243 23.23 47.77 -11.02
C ALA A 243 24.56 48.18 -10.36
N VAL A 244 25.48 47.22 -10.17
CA VAL A 244 26.81 47.48 -9.58
C VAL A 244 27.75 48.22 -10.54
N CYS A 245 27.73 47.94 -11.86
CA CYS A 245 28.80 48.39 -12.75
C CYS A 245 28.43 48.70 -14.21
N GLY A 246 27.15 48.67 -14.60
CA GLY A 246 26.72 49.00 -15.97
C GLY A 246 27.15 48.01 -17.05
N ASP A 247 27.58 46.80 -16.68
CA ASP A 247 27.87 45.69 -17.61
C ASP A 247 26.59 44.87 -17.88
N ASN A 248 26.51 44.14 -19.00
CA ASN A 248 25.30 43.40 -19.37
C ASN A 248 24.97 42.28 -18.35
N ALA A 249 23.68 42.10 -18.05
CA ALA A 249 23.17 41.28 -16.94
C ALA A 249 21.83 40.61 -17.31
N ALA A 250 21.90 39.37 -17.80
CA ALA A 250 20.73 38.61 -18.28
C ALA A 250 19.67 38.34 -17.20
N CYS A 251 20.07 38.10 -15.95
CA CYS A 251 19.16 37.75 -14.86
C CYS A 251 19.58 38.34 -13.51
N GLN A 252 18.87 37.97 -12.43
CA GLN A 252 19.17 38.40 -11.06
C GLN A 252 20.13 37.43 -10.34
N HIS A 253 20.98 37.98 -9.49
CA HIS A 253 21.85 37.23 -8.60
C HIS A 253 21.84 37.85 -7.21
N TYR A 254 21.64 37.04 -6.17
CA TYR A 254 21.63 37.47 -4.77
C TYR A 254 20.65 38.64 -4.49
N GLY A 255 19.52 38.68 -5.21
CA GLY A 255 18.47 39.71 -5.10
C GLY A 255 18.50 40.83 -6.14
N VAL A 256 19.56 40.94 -6.97
CA VAL A 256 19.76 42.12 -7.85
C VAL A 256 20.17 41.73 -9.27
N ARG A 257 19.64 42.41 -10.30
CA ARG A 257 20.11 42.25 -11.69
C ARG A 257 21.57 42.69 -11.79
N THR A 258 22.47 41.72 -11.95
CA THR A 258 23.92 41.93 -11.97
C THR A 258 24.60 41.00 -12.97
N CYS A 259 25.78 41.38 -13.44
CA CYS A 259 26.57 40.56 -14.36
C CYS A 259 27.32 39.44 -13.60
N GLU A 260 27.65 38.35 -14.29
CA GLU A 260 28.46 37.23 -13.76
C GLU A 260 29.74 37.70 -13.06
N GLY A 261 30.42 38.73 -13.59
CA GLY A 261 31.61 39.31 -12.98
C GLY A 261 31.39 39.96 -11.60
N CYS A 262 30.18 40.45 -11.29
CA CYS A 262 29.85 40.99 -9.97
C CYS A 262 29.25 39.94 -9.04
N LYS A 263 28.42 39.03 -9.55
CA LYS A 263 27.99 37.79 -8.88
C LYS A 263 29.18 37.00 -8.32
N GLY A 264 30.16 36.66 -9.17
CA GLY A 264 31.33 35.89 -8.78
C GLY A 264 32.26 36.61 -7.80
N PHE A 265 32.36 37.95 -7.90
CA PHE A 265 33.06 38.77 -6.92
C PHE A 265 32.35 38.75 -5.56
N PHE A 266 31.05 39.02 -5.53
CA PHE A 266 30.23 39.05 -4.31
C PHE A 266 30.25 37.71 -3.59
N LYS A 267 30.03 36.60 -4.33
CA LYS A 267 30.11 35.23 -3.80
C LYS A 267 31.43 34.99 -3.08
N ARG A 268 32.57 35.25 -3.74
CA ARG A 268 33.91 35.02 -3.15
C ARG A 268 34.19 35.93 -1.97
N THR A 269 33.72 37.18 -2.00
CA THR A 269 33.92 38.12 -0.88
C THR A 269 33.20 37.64 0.38
N VAL A 270 31.93 37.23 0.25
CA VAL A 270 31.15 36.72 1.39
C VAL A 270 31.66 35.35 1.85
N GLN A 271 31.89 34.40 0.94
CA GLN A 271 32.38 33.06 1.31
C GLN A 271 33.75 33.07 2.02
N LYS A 272 34.65 33.99 1.67
CA LYS A 272 35.96 34.14 2.34
C LYS A 272 35.96 35.18 3.47
N ASN A 273 34.80 35.73 3.83
CA ASN A 273 34.64 36.86 4.77
C ASN A 273 35.66 38.00 4.53
N ALA A 274 35.93 38.31 3.26
CA ALA A 274 37.10 39.08 2.86
C ALA A 274 36.93 40.56 3.20
N LYS A 275 37.74 41.06 4.14
CA LYS A 275 37.81 42.47 4.51
C LYS A 275 38.70 43.21 3.50
N TYR A 276 38.15 44.25 2.87
CA TYR A 276 38.88 45.13 1.97
C TYR A 276 39.08 46.51 2.61
N VAL A 277 40.13 47.22 2.19
CA VAL A 277 40.38 48.63 2.54
C VAL A 277 40.31 49.47 1.26
N CYS A 278 39.88 50.73 1.37
CA CYS A 278 40.00 51.70 0.29
C CYS A 278 41.25 52.55 0.52
N LEU A 279 42.15 52.59 -0.45
CA LEU A 279 43.36 53.44 -0.42
C LEU A 279 43.07 54.88 -0.92
N ALA A 280 41.82 55.32 -0.76
CA ALA A 280 41.28 56.60 -1.22
C ALA A 280 39.98 56.90 -0.43
N ASN A 281 39.26 57.95 -0.81
CA ASN A 281 38.13 58.54 -0.05
C ASN A 281 36.83 57.71 -0.07
N LYS A 282 36.92 56.36 -0.08
CA LYS A 282 35.81 55.38 -0.04
C LYS A 282 34.73 55.49 -1.14
N ASN A 283 34.87 56.41 -2.09
CA ASN A 283 33.91 56.71 -3.16
C ASN A 283 34.51 56.50 -4.57
N CYS A 284 35.28 55.42 -4.77
CA CYS A 284 35.90 55.14 -6.08
C CYS A 284 34.85 54.71 -7.12
N PRO A 285 34.90 55.21 -8.38
CA PRO A 285 33.91 54.89 -9.40
C PRO A 285 33.94 53.40 -9.81
N VAL A 286 32.78 52.75 -9.75
CA VAL A 286 32.57 51.33 -10.07
C VAL A 286 31.74 51.21 -11.35
N ASP A 287 32.43 50.95 -12.47
CA ASP A 287 31.88 50.71 -13.81
C ASP A 287 32.54 49.48 -14.47
N LYS A 288 32.07 49.05 -15.65
CA LYS A 288 32.55 47.87 -16.38
C LYS A 288 34.07 47.83 -16.55
N ARG A 289 34.72 48.97 -16.78
CA ARG A 289 36.18 49.10 -16.99
C ARG A 289 36.94 49.23 -15.67
N ARG A 290 36.42 49.99 -14.70
CA ARG A 290 37.12 50.35 -13.44
C ARG A 290 36.77 49.50 -12.22
N ARG A 291 35.75 48.63 -12.28
CA ARG A 291 35.29 47.76 -11.16
C ARG A 291 36.35 46.91 -10.46
N ASN A 292 37.49 46.64 -11.09
CA ASN A 292 38.59 45.89 -10.46
C ASN A 292 39.55 46.79 -9.65
N ARG A 293 39.53 48.14 -9.82
CA ARG A 293 40.50 49.07 -9.20
C ARG A 293 40.34 49.24 -7.69
N CYS A 294 39.15 49.08 -7.13
CA CYS A 294 38.94 49.13 -5.69
C CYS A 294 37.88 48.10 -5.25
N GLN A 295 38.35 47.03 -4.60
CA GLN A 295 37.49 45.94 -4.13
C GLN A 295 36.55 46.40 -3.00
N TYR A 296 36.99 47.31 -2.13
CA TYR A 296 36.13 47.91 -1.09
C TYR A 296 34.92 48.63 -1.70
N CYS A 297 35.14 49.64 -2.54
CA CYS A 297 34.06 50.44 -3.13
C CYS A 297 33.12 49.57 -3.98
N ARG A 298 33.64 48.56 -4.68
CA ARG A 298 32.82 47.56 -5.40
C ARG A 298 31.94 46.76 -4.45
N PHE A 299 32.47 46.25 -3.33
CA PHE A 299 31.70 45.45 -2.38
C PHE A 299 30.66 46.29 -1.63
N GLN A 300 31.01 47.52 -1.23
CA GLN A 300 30.03 48.45 -0.67
C GLN A 300 28.92 48.75 -1.68
N LYS A 301 29.24 48.96 -2.96
CA LYS A 301 28.22 49.16 -4.00
C LYS A 301 27.37 47.92 -4.25
N CYS A 302 27.92 46.69 -4.16
CA CYS A 302 27.12 45.46 -4.18
C CYS A 302 26.06 45.45 -3.07
N LEU A 303 26.43 45.81 -1.84
CA LEU A 303 25.51 45.87 -0.71
C LEU A 303 24.50 47.01 -0.87
N ALA A 304 24.93 48.20 -1.31
CA ALA A 304 24.08 49.37 -1.51
C ALA A 304 23.01 49.18 -2.59
N VAL A 305 23.26 48.37 -3.64
CA VAL A 305 22.22 48.01 -4.62
C VAL A 305 21.32 46.85 -4.17
N GLY A 306 21.50 46.34 -2.95
CA GLY A 306 20.64 45.32 -2.34
C GLY A 306 21.09 43.86 -2.51
N MET A 307 22.37 43.58 -2.81
CA MET A 307 22.85 42.19 -2.86
C MET A 307 22.90 41.59 -1.45
N VAL A 308 22.07 40.59 -1.21
CA VAL A 308 21.87 39.91 0.09
C VAL A 308 23.02 38.93 0.34
N LYS A 309 23.73 39.06 1.47
CA LYS A 309 24.88 38.17 1.80
C LYS A 309 24.41 36.80 2.25
N GLU A 310 23.26 36.75 2.92
CA GLU A 310 22.71 35.65 3.68
C GLU A 310 22.26 34.48 2.78
N VAL A 311 22.04 34.75 1.49
CA VAL A 311 21.79 33.74 0.44
C VAL A 311 23.07 33.21 -0.22
N VAL A 312 24.25 33.74 0.12
CA VAL A 312 25.53 33.18 -0.31
C VAL A 312 25.90 32.05 0.63
N ARG A 313 25.60 30.81 0.21
CA ARG A 313 25.99 29.59 0.96
C ARG A 313 27.49 29.57 1.25
N THR A 314 27.85 29.75 2.52
CA THR A 314 29.14 29.35 3.09
C THR A 314 29.17 27.83 3.28
N ASP A 315 30.35 27.22 3.42
CA ASP A 315 30.44 25.78 3.64
C ASP A 315 29.84 25.34 4.99
N SER A 316 29.75 26.25 5.96
CA SER A 316 29.01 26.10 7.22
C SER A 316 27.47 26.07 7.09
N LEU A 317 26.91 26.22 5.88
CA LEU A 317 25.46 26.27 5.62
C LEU A 317 24.99 25.28 4.55
N LYS A 318 25.70 24.15 4.37
CA LYS A 318 25.18 23.00 3.61
C LYS A 318 24.11 22.26 4.42
N GLY A 319 22.84 22.63 4.26
CA GLY A 319 21.73 21.84 4.84
C GLY A 319 20.31 22.34 4.55
N ARG A 320 20.03 23.64 4.66
CA ARG A 320 18.64 24.16 4.63
C ARG A 320 18.32 24.96 3.36
N ARG A 321 17.20 24.66 2.68
CA ARG A 321 16.64 25.44 1.56
C ARG A 321 15.64 26.51 2.07
N GLY A 322 16.15 27.58 2.68
CA GLY A 322 15.30 28.72 3.08
C GLY A 322 14.78 29.54 1.90
N ARG A 323 13.50 29.93 1.93
CA ARG A 323 12.93 30.96 1.03
C ARG A 323 13.40 32.35 1.49
N LEU A 324 13.71 33.24 0.55
CA LEU A 324 14.01 34.65 0.85
C LEU A 324 12.80 35.35 1.50
N PRO A 325 12.95 36.05 2.64
CA PRO A 325 11.89 36.87 3.20
C PRO A 325 11.69 38.14 2.35
N SER A 326 10.45 38.40 1.97
CA SER A 326 10.03 39.62 1.28
C SER A 326 9.88 40.79 2.27
N LYS A 327 10.36 42.00 1.90
CA LYS A 327 10.07 43.23 2.66
C LYS A 327 8.55 43.45 2.78
N PRO A 328 8.07 44.04 3.90
CA PRO A 328 6.69 44.53 3.99
C PRO A 328 6.44 45.67 2.99
N LYS A 329 5.21 45.79 2.50
CA LYS A 329 4.75 46.91 1.68
C LYS A 329 4.11 47.99 2.56
N SER A 330 4.33 49.25 2.21
CA SER A 330 3.49 50.38 2.64
C SER A 330 2.20 50.44 1.80
N PRO A 331 1.10 51.04 2.30
CA PRO A 331 -0.17 51.12 1.58
C PRO A 331 -0.14 52.13 0.43
N GLN A 332 -0.87 51.83 -0.65
CA GLN A 332 -1.28 52.77 -1.70
C GLN A 332 -2.67 52.36 -2.24
N GLU A 333 -3.42 53.35 -2.73
CA GLU A 333 -4.78 53.23 -3.25
C GLU A 333 -4.87 52.64 -4.67
N PRO A 334 -6.05 52.15 -5.11
CA PRO A 334 -6.16 51.28 -6.28
C PRO A 334 -6.25 52.01 -7.63
N SER A 335 -5.66 51.38 -8.66
CA SER A 335 -5.93 51.64 -10.08
C SER A 335 -6.76 50.48 -10.68
N PRO A 336 -7.55 50.70 -11.75
CA PRO A 336 -8.58 49.75 -12.19
C PRO A 336 -8.01 48.46 -12.83
N PRO A 337 -8.72 47.33 -12.72
CA PRO A 337 -8.19 46.01 -13.11
C PRO A 337 -8.30 45.74 -14.61
N SER A 338 -7.19 45.30 -15.21
CA SER A 338 -7.19 44.46 -16.41
C SER A 338 -7.60 43.01 -16.07
N PRO A 339 -8.19 42.23 -16.99
CA PRO A 339 -8.82 40.94 -16.67
C PRO A 339 -7.84 39.89 -16.15
N PRO A 340 -8.26 39.01 -15.22
CA PRO A 340 -7.38 38.05 -14.57
C PRO A 340 -7.03 36.88 -15.50
N VAL A 341 -5.75 36.74 -15.82
CA VAL A 341 -5.20 35.42 -16.18
C VAL A 341 -5.30 34.54 -14.94
N SER A 342 -6.01 33.40 -15.05
CA SER A 342 -6.23 32.52 -13.91
C SER A 342 -4.92 32.12 -13.23
N LEU A 343 -4.87 32.24 -11.90
CA LEU A 343 -3.73 31.81 -11.09
C LEU A 343 -3.42 30.32 -11.32
N ILE A 344 -4.45 29.52 -11.63
CA ILE A 344 -4.32 28.11 -11.99
C ILE A 344 -3.53 27.96 -13.31
N SER A 345 -3.83 28.75 -14.35
CA SER A 345 -3.07 28.72 -15.61
C SER A 345 -1.62 29.18 -15.43
N ALA A 346 -1.35 30.10 -14.50
CA ALA A 346 0.01 30.50 -14.15
C ALA A 346 0.75 29.40 -13.36
N LEU A 347 0.09 28.73 -12.42
CA LEU A 347 0.65 27.63 -11.62
C LEU A 347 0.87 26.36 -12.45
N VAL A 348 -0.07 25.99 -13.33
CA VAL A 348 0.07 24.86 -14.26
C VAL A 348 1.24 25.11 -15.21
N ARG A 349 1.34 26.30 -15.81
CA ARG A 349 2.48 26.64 -16.67
C ARG A 349 3.80 26.62 -15.90
N ALA A 350 3.86 27.20 -14.70
CA ALA A 350 5.04 27.14 -13.83
C ALA A 350 5.40 25.72 -13.36
N HIS A 351 4.42 24.81 -13.22
CA HIS A 351 4.65 23.41 -12.89
C HIS A 351 5.23 22.63 -14.08
N VAL A 352 4.70 22.85 -15.29
CA VAL A 352 5.26 22.34 -16.56
C VAL A 352 6.70 22.86 -16.75
N ASP A 353 6.93 24.16 -16.59
CA ASP A 353 8.25 24.80 -16.72
C ASP A 353 9.24 24.37 -15.62
N SER A 354 8.76 23.79 -14.50
CA SER A 354 9.61 23.30 -13.40
C SER A 354 10.10 21.85 -13.58
N ASN A 355 9.54 21.10 -14.53
CA ASN A 355 9.95 19.75 -14.89
C ASN A 355 10.61 19.74 -16.28
N PRO A 356 11.92 20.08 -16.40
CA PRO A 356 12.60 20.03 -17.68
C PRO A 356 12.68 18.58 -18.19
N ALA A 357 12.14 18.33 -19.38
CA ALA A 357 12.33 17.08 -20.09
C ALA A 357 13.84 16.79 -20.29
N MET A 358 14.23 15.52 -20.35
CA MET A 358 15.64 15.10 -20.35
C MET A 358 16.33 15.26 -21.73
N THR A 359 16.15 16.41 -22.38
CA THR A 359 16.52 16.67 -23.77
C THR A 359 17.73 17.60 -23.96
N SER A 360 18.33 18.12 -22.87
CA SER A 360 19.37 19.17 -22.91
C SER A 360 20.74 18.79 -22.34
N LEU A 361 21.20 17.55 -22.56
CA LEU A 361 22.60 17.14 -22.34
C LEU A 361 23.20 16.52 -23.61
N ASP A 362 23.57 17.38 -24.57
CA ASP A 362 24.22 16.96 -25.81
C ASP A 362 25.72 16.65 -25.59
N TYR A 363 25.98 15.41 -25.17
CA TYR A 363 27.34 14.86 -25.06
C TYR A 363 27.86 14.21 -26.36
N SER A 364 27.11 14.29 -27.46
CA SER A 364 27.44 13.60 -28.72
C SER A 364 28.64 14.21 -29.46
N ARG A 365 28.90 15.51 -29.25
CA ARG A 365 29.72 16.35 -30.14
C ARG A 365 31.25 16.16 -30.05
N LYS A 366 31.72 15.02 -29.53
CA LYS A 366 33.14 14.62 -29.50
C LYS A 366 33.44 13.22 -30.07
N ALA A 367 32.43 12.43 -30.48
CA ALA A 367 32.62 11.04 -30.90
C ALA A 367 32.36 10.77 -32.40
N VAL A 368 32.31 11.80 -33.26
CA VAL A 368 32.02 11.67 -34.70
C VAL A 368 33.13 12.29 -35.56
N LYS A 369 34.34 11.72 -35.45
CA LYS A 369 35.41 11.81 -36.45
C LYS A 369 36.18 10.49 -36.46
N GLY A 370 35.97 9.67 -37.50
CA GLY A 370 36.80 8.47 -37.74
C GLY A 370 36.07 7.12 -37.70
N THR A 371 34.99 6.94 -38.47
CA THR A 371 34.72 5.66 -39.13
C THR A 371 33.69 5.86 -40.25
N ALA A 372 34.02 5.38 -41.45
CA ALA A 372 33.12 5.27 -42.60
C ALA A 372 33.44 3.94 -43.29
N LEU A 373 32.44 3.32 -43.93
CA LEU A 373 32.43 1.91 -44.36
C LEU A 373 32.37 0.97 -43.12
N ILE A 374 31.72 -0.20 -43.16
CA ILE A 374 31.23 -1.00 -44.30
C ILE A 374 29.69 -1.08 -44.33
N GLY A 375 29.11 -1.38 -45.50
CA GLY A 375 27.66 -1.50 -45.70
C GLY A 375 27.00 -2.64 -44.90
N GLY A 376 25.74 -2.41 -44.49
CA GLY A 376 24.94 -3.35 -43.69
C GLY A 376 24.28 -2.64 -42.50
N GLY A 377 25.08 -2.00 -41.64
CA GLY A 377 24.58 -1.35 -40.42
C GLY A 377 23.61 -0.18 -40.66
N ALA A 378 23.70 0.53 -41.78
CA ALA A 378 22.93 1.75 -42.03
C ALA A 378 21.40 1.55 -41.96
N ILE A 379 20.86 0.46 -42.52
CA ILE A 379 19.42 0.19 -42.51
C ILE A 379 18.95 -0.18 -41.10
N ALA A 380 19.70 -1.04 -40.40
CA ALA A 380 19.41 -1.41 -39.01
C ALA A 380 19.46 -0.19 -38.07
N THR A 381 20.43 0.71 -38.25
CA THR A 381 20.54 1.96 -37.47
C THR A 381 19.41 2.94 -37.80
N VAL A 382 18.98 3.07 -39.06
CA VAL A 382 17.87 3.97 -39.43
C VAL A 382 16.52 3.45 -38.94
N PHE A 383 16.24 2.15 -39.07
CA PHE A 383 15.04 1.53 -38.47
C PHE A 383 15.09 1.54 -36.94
N GLY A 384 16.25 1.27 -36.35
CA GLY A 384 16.46 1.36 -34.90
C GLY A 384 16.21 2.77 -34.37
N LEU A 385 16.73 3.80 -35.04
CA LEU A 385 16.52 5.20 -34.67
C LEU A 385 15.10 5.70 -34.94
N SER A 386 14.41 5.23 -35.99
CA SER A 386 13.01 5.61 -36.23
C SER A 386 12.08 4.99 -35.18
N GLN A 387 12.26 3.71 -34.86
CA GLN A 387 11.57 3.02 -33.75
C GLN A 387 11.89 3.69 -32.40
N PHE A 388 13.16 3.99 -32.13
CA PHE A 388 13.58 4.64 -30.88
C PHE A 388 13.04 6.09 -30.77
N SER A 389 12.87 6.79 -31.89
CA SER A 389 12.24 8.11 -31.93
C SER A 389 10.73 8.03 -31.65
N GLN A 390 10.02 7.06 -32.24
CA GLN A 390 8.61 6.82 -31.92
C GLN A 390 8.39 6.37 -30.46
N TYR A 391 9.28 5.52 -29.93
CA TYR A 391 9.35 5.13 -28.52
C TYR A 391 9.52 6.37 -27.62
N ARG A 392 10.49 7.25 -27.93
CA ARG A 392 10.72 8.50 -27.19
C ARG A 392 9.51 9.45 -27.19
N ASN A 393 8.75 9.50 -28.29
CA ASN A 393 7.56 10.35 -28.38
C ASN A 393 6.33 9.75 -27.66
N LYS A 394 6.28 8.43 -27.43
CA LYS A 394 5.23 7.81 -26.60
C LYS A 394 5.42 8.01 -25.09
N HIS A 395 6.65 8.25 -24.60
CA HIS A 395 6.93 8.43 -23.17
C HIS A 395 6.37 9.71 -22.50
N GLY A 396 5.54 10.48 -23.20
CA GLY A 396 4.68 11.50 -22.59
C GLY A 396 3.28 11.00 -22.21
N ALA A 397 2.86 9.83 -22.70
CA ALA A 397 1.63 9.17 -22.31
C ALA A 397 1.88 8.24 -21.12
N PHE A 398 0.92 8.21 -20.19
CA PHE A 398 0.80 7.11 -19.24
C PHE A 398 0.37 5.83 -20.00
N ALA A 399 0.54 4.66 -19.37
CA ALA A 399 -0.08 3.45 -19.87
C ALA A 399 -1.59 3.66 -19.98
N HIS A 400 -2.16 3.32 -21.12
CA HIS A 400 -3.57 3.53 -21.45
C HIS A 400 -4.06 2.29 -22.20
N VAL A 401 -5.14 1.71 -21.68
CA VAL A 401 -5.82 0.56 -22.25
C VAL A 401 -7.05 1.05 -22.99
N GLN A 402 -7.20 0.65 -24.25
CA GLN A 402 -8.40 0.95 -25.00
C GLN A 402 -9.57 0.19 -24.36
N ALA A 403 -10.52 0.93 -23.78
CA ALA A 403 -11.70 0.37 -23.13
C ALA A 403 -12.52 -0.51 -24.10
N ALA A 404 -13.22 -1.49 -23.52
CA ALA A 404 -14.22 -2.28 -24.23
C ALA A 404 -15.42 -1.42 -24.69
N GLU A 405 -16.30 -1.99 -25.52
CA GLU A 405 -17.57 -1.35 -25.87
C GLU A 405 -18.40 -1.07 -24.59
N ALA A 406 -19.06 0.08 -24.55
CA ALA A 406 -19.76 0.56 -23.36
C ALA A 406 -20.80 -0.45 -22.83
N VAL A 407 -20.85 -0.59 -21.50
CA VAL A 407 -21.84 -1.44 -20.82
C VAL A 407 -23.25 -0.87 -21.05
N THR A 408 -24.14 -1.69 -21.60
CA THR A 408 -25.55 -1.32 -21.87
C THR A 408 -26.48 -1.56 -20.69
N VAL A 409 -26.00 -2.25 -19.64
CA VAL A 409 -26.75 -2.54 -18.41
C VAL A 409 -26.84 -1.27 -17.55
N PRO A 410 -28.04 -0.83 -17.12
CA PRO A 410 -28.21 0.39 -16.35
C PRO A 410 -27.66 0.26 -14.93
N VAL A 411 -26.87 1.24 -14.51
CA VAL A 411 -26.29 1.34 -13.16
C VAL A 411 -27.35 1.80 -12.15
N LYS A 412 -27.44 1.15 -10.99
CA LYS A 412 -28.27 1.60 -9.87
C LYS A 412 -27.65 2.83 -9.18
N ASN A 413 -28.42 3.93 -9.11
CA ASN A 413 -28.03 5.18 -8.46
C ASN A 413 -27.63 4.99 -6.98
N HIS A 414 -28.37 4.17 -6.24
CA HIS A 414 -28.01 3.74 -4.88
C HIS A 414 -27.39 2.34 -4.92
N LEU A 415 -26.49 2.07 -3.97
CA LEU A 415 -26.05 0.72 -3.66
C LEU A 415 -27.19 0.00 -2.91
N PRO A 416 -27.65 -1.20 -3.34
CA PRO A 416 -28.64 -1.97 -2.59
C PRO A 416 -28.10 -2.38 -1.22
N THR A 417 -28.95 -2.44 -0.19
CA THR A 417 -28.60 -2.98 1.14
C THR A 417 -28.33 -4.48 1.10
N ARG A 418 -27.60 -5.04 2.09
CA ARG A 418 -27.37 -6.50 2.18
C ARG A 418 -28.70 -7.25 2.27
N GLU A 419 -29.65 -6.66 2.96
CA GLU A 419 -30.98 -7.19 3.20
C GLU A 419 -31.78 -7.30 1.88
N GLU A 420 -31.67 -6.31 0.99
CA GLU A 420 -32.20 -6.38 -0.38
C GLU A 420 -31.45 -7.40 -1.26
N GLN A 421 -30.14 -7.60 -1.06
CA GLN A 421 -29.37 -8.62 -1.78
C GLN A 421 -29.77 -10.04 -1.37
N ILE A 422 -29.93 -10.30 -0.06
CA ILE A 422 -30.45 -11.57 0.46
C ILE A 422 -31.89 -11.81 -0.02
N LEU A 423 -32.73 -10.77 -0.08
CA LEU A 423 -34.05 -10.87 -0.68
C LEU A 423 -33.98 -11.25 -2.16
N ALA A 424 -33.13 -10.58 -2.95
CA ALA A 424 -32.96 -10.85 -4.37
C ALA A 424 -32.46 -12.28 -4.66
N LEU A 425 -31.57 -12.82 -3.82
CA LEU A 425 -31.13 -14.23 -3.89
C LEU A 425 -32.28 -15.22 -3.62
N ARG A 426 -33.25 -14.86 -2.78
CA ARG A 426 -34.39 -15.72 -2.40
C ARG A 426 -35.62 -15.57 -3.30
N SER A 427 -35.86 -14.37 -3.85
CA SER A 427 -37.04 -14.04 -4.65
C SER A 427 -36.87 -14.24 -6.15
N THR A 428 -35.67 -14.62 -6.59
CA THR A 428 -35.35 -14.83 -8.00
C THR A 428 -35.50 -16.31 -8.35
N ASP A 429 -36.45 -16.64 -9.23
CA ASP A 429 -36.80 -18.04 -9.57
C ASP A 429 -35.60 -18.88 -10.03
N GLU A 430 -34.73 -18.28 -10.86
CA GLU A 430 -33.50 -18.86 -11.40
C GLU A 430 -32.57 -17.74 -11.88
N PHE A 431 -31.27 -17.87 -11.57
CA PHE A 431 -30.16 -17.08 -12.09
C PHE A 431 -29.53 -17.72 -13.35
N ASP A 432 -28.88 -16.94 -14.20
CA ASP A 432 -28.08 -17.50 -15.29
C ASP A 432 -26.74 -18.03 -14.77
N VAL A 433 -26.10 -17.29 -13.87
CA VAL A 433 -24.83 -17.64 -13.22
C VAL A 433 -24.91 -17.37 -11.72
N LEU A 434 -24.47 -18.34 -10.92
CA LEU A 434 -24.17 -18.15 -9.50
C LEU A 434 -22.69 -18.40 -9.24
N VAL A 435 -22.02 -17.45 -8.58
CA VAL A 435 -20.60 -17.54 -8.22
C VAL A 435 -20.45 -17.79 -6.73
N ILE A 436 -19.58 -18.74 -6.37
CA ILE A 436 -19.23 -19.09 -4.99
C ILE A 436 -17.83 -18.55 -4.68
N GLY A 437 -17.70 -17.67 -3.69
CA GLY A 437 -16.45 -17.08 -3.22
C GLY A 437 -16.30 -15.60 -3.56
N GLY A 438 -16.26 -14.74 -2.55
CA GLY A 438 -16.14 -13.27 -2.64
C GLY A 438 -14.70 -12.76 -2.64
N GLY A 439 -13.75 -13.55 -3.15
CA GLY A 439 -12.38 -13.11 -3.46
C GLY A 439 -12.28 -12.44 -4.84
N ALA A 440 -11.09 -11.96 -5.20
CA ALA A 440 -10.84 -11.21 -6.45
C ALA A 440 -11.36 -11.94 -7.70
N THR A 441 -11.13 -13.25 -7.79
CA THR A 441 -11.62 -14.11 -8.89
C THR A 441 -13.14 -14.11 -8.98
N GLY A 442 -13.86 -14.40 -7.89
CA GLY A 442 -15.31 -14.53 -7.90
C GLY A 442 -16.05 -13.20 -7.99
N CYS A 443 -15.52 -12.13 -7.39
CA CYS A 443 -16.02 -10.78 -7.59
C CYS A 443 -15.82 -10.33 -9.05
N GLY A 444 -14.67 -10.67 -9.66
CA GLY A 444 -14.40 -10.48 -11.08
C GLY A 444 -15.40 -11.24 -11.96
N CYS A 445 -15.65 -12.53 -11.67
CA CYS A 445 -16.63 -13.35 -12.38
C CYS A 445 -18.03 -12.73 -12.30
N ALA A 446 -18.44 -12.25 -11.12
CA ALA A 446 -19.74 -11.63 -10.92
C ALA A 446 -19.89 -10.30 -11.69
N LEU A 447 -18.84 -9.47 -11.72
CA LEU A 447 -18.82 -8.22 -12.48
C LEU A 447 -18.84 -8.47 -14.00
N ASP A 448 -18.07 -9.44 -14.48
CA ASP A 448 -18.04 -9.81 -15.90
C ASP A 448 -19.38 -10.40 -16.36
N ALA A 449 -19.94 -11.34 -15.59
CA ALA A 449 -21.23 -11.94 -15.87
C ALA A 449 -22.36 -10.90 -16.01
N VAL A 450 -22.49 -10.00 -15.03
CA VAL A 450 -23.59 -9.02 -15.04
C VAL A 450 -23.41 -7.97 -16.13
N THR A 451 -22.18 -7.55 -16.43
CA THR A 451 -21.92 -6.55 -17.49
C THR A 451 -22.03 -7.10 -18.90
N ARG A 452 -21.93 -8.44 -19.08
CA ARG A 452 -22.35 -9.16 -20.29
C ARG A 452 -23.87 -9.32 -20.44
N GLY A 453 -24.65 -8.91 -19.43
CA GLY A 453 -26.11 -8.99 -19.41
C GLY A 453 -26.71 -10.25 -18.77
N LEU A 454 -25.91 -11.09 -18.11
CA LEU A 454 -26.40 -12.28 -17.42
C LEU A 454 -27.03 -11.92 -16.06
N LYS A 455 -28.09 -12.63 -15.68
CA LYS A 455 -28.69 -12.51 -14.35
C LYS A 455 -27.78 -13.24 -13.34
N THR A 456 -27.05 -12.48 -12.53
CA THR A 456 -25.92 -12.99 -11.73
C THR A 456 -26.19 -12.98 -10.22
N ALA A 457 -25.77 -14.05 -9.54
CA ALA A 457 -25.65 -14.14 -8.08
C ALA A 457 -24.17 -14.32 -7.65
N LEU A 458 -23.81 -13.80 -6.47
CA LEU A 458 -22.52 -14.01 -5.82
C LEU A 458 -22.73 -14.24 -4.32
N VAL A 459 -22.20 -15.35 -3.80
CA VAL A 459 -22.27 -15.70 -2.37
C VAL A 459 -20.87 -15.93 -1.79
N GLU A 460 -20.63 -15.34 -0.62
CA GLU A 460 -19.37 -15.42 0.13
C GLU A 460 -19.66 -15.82 1.58
N ARG A 461 -18.97 -16.83 2.12
CA ARG A 461 -19.20 -17.36 3.47
C ARG A 461 -18.90 -16.34 4.56
N ASP A 462 -17.80 -15.60 4.40
CA ASP A 462 -17.30 -14.63 5.35
C ASP A 462 -17.57 -13.22 4.80
N ASP A 463 -16.64 -12.26 4.89
CA ASP A 463 -16.75 -10.94 4.23
C ASP A 463 -16.02 -10.90 2.87
N PHE A 464 -16.36 -9.94 2.00
CA PHE A 464 -15.67 -9.78 0.71
C PHE A 464 -14.16 -9.54 0.93
N SER A 465 -13.33 -10.32 0.25
CA SER A 465 -11.86 -10.38 0.47
C SER A 465 -11.40 -10.98 1.82
N SER A 466 -12.25 -11.72 2.54
CA SER A 466 -11.91 -12.44 3.79
C SER A 466 -10.57 -13.20 3.74
N GLY A 467 -10.40 -14.05 2.74
CA GLY A 467 -9.23 -14.90 2.52
C GLY A 467 -8.07 -14.21 1.78
N THR A 468 -7.40 -14.96 0.90
CA THR A 468 -6.14 -14.59 0.23
C THR A 468 -6.14 -13.20 -0.43
N SER A 469 -7.29 -12.75 -0.96
CA SER A 469 -7.42 -11.48 -1.67
C SER A 469 -7.25 -10.21 -0.81
N SER A 470 -7.13 -10.33 0.51
CA SER A 470 -6.74 -9.23 1.43
C SER A 470 -5.37 -9.42 2.09
N ARG A 471 -4.62 -10.46 1.71
CA ARG A 471 -3.37 -10.90 2.36
C ARG A 471 -2.17 -10.95 1.39
N SER A 472 -2.24 -10.18 0.32
CA SER A 472 -1.19 -10.13 -0.71
C SER A 472 -0.01 -9.22 -0.33
N THR A 473 1.08 -9.28 -1.10
CA THR A 473 2.19 -8.31 -1.09
C THR A 473 1.76 -6.88 -1.49
N LYS A 474 0.49 -6.65 -1.83
CA LYS A 474 -0.07 -5.35 -2.26
C LYS A 474 0.49 -4.81 -3.58
N LEU A 475 1.11 -5.68 -4.39
CA LEU A 475 1.71 -5.32 -5.68
C LEU A 475 1.01 -5.96 -6.87
N ILE A 476 0.77 -5.15 -7.89
CA ILE A 476 0.29 -5.53 -9.22
C ILE A 476 1.53 -5.70 -10.10
N HIS A 477 2.16 -6.88 -9.99
CA HIS A 477 3.38 -7.22 -10.71
C HIS A 477 3.14 -7.58 -12.18
N GLY A 478 3.95 -7.03 -13.08
CA GLY A 478 4.03 -7.48 -14.47
C GLY A 478 5.09 -8.58 -14.73
N GLY A 479 5.73 -9.15 -13.69
CA GLY A 479 6.42 -10.44 -13.80
C GLY A 479 7.88 -10.47 -14.30
N VAL A 480 8.74 -9.52 -13.91
CA VAL A 480 10.16 -9.43 -14.35
C VAL A 480 10.94 -10.77 -14.29
N ARG A 481 10.83 -11.52 -13.18
CA ARG A 481 11.51 -12.83 -12.99
C ARG A 481 11.03 -13.90 -13.99
N TYR A 482 9.77 -13.82 -14.43
CA TYR A 482 9.23 -14.72 -15.46
C TYR A 482 9.73 -14.36 -16.86
N LEU A 483 9.91 -13.07 -17.18
CA LEU A 483 10.50 -12.65 -18.46
C LEU A 483 11.93 -13.19 -18.60
N GLN A 484 12.72 -13.15 -17.53
CA GLN A 484 14.05 -13.77 -17.50
C GLN A 484 13.98 -15.27 -17.82
N LYS A 485 13.09 -16.04 -17.17
CA LYS A 485 12.88 -17.47 -17.48
C LYS A 485 12.41 -17.68 -18.92
N ALA A 486 11.48 -16.86 -19.42
CA ALA A 486 10.96 -16.91 -20.78
C ALA A 486 12.07 -16.76 -21.84
N ILE A 487 12.98 -15.79 -21.66
CA ILE A 487 14.11 -15.57 -22.58
C ILE A 487 15.13 -16.71 -22.45
N MET A 488 15.52 -17.09 -21.23
CA MET A 488 16.58 -18.07 -21.00
C MET A 488 16.19 -19.51 -21.39
N LYS A 489 14.90 -19.88 -21.28
CA LYS A 489 14.38 -21.21 -21.65
C LYS A 489 13.57 -21.22 -22.97
N LEU A 490 13.50 -20.08 -23.68
CA LEU A 490 12.66 -19.89 -24.89
C LEU A 490 11.18 -20.27 -24.67
N ASP A 491 10.68 -20.01 -23.45
CA ASP A 491 9.37 -20.41 -22.97
C ASP A 491 8.32 -19.34 -23.36
N LEU A 492 7.56 -19.66 -24.41
CA LEU A 492 6.55 -18.77 -25.01
C LEU A 492 5.34 -18.55 -24.09
N GLU A 493 5.04 -19.49 -23.19
CA GLU A 493 3.90 -19.39 -22.28
C GLU A 493 4.21 -18.43 -21.13
N GLN A 494 5.44 -18.49 -20.59
CA GLN A 494 5.93 -17.47 -19.67
C GLN A 494 5.98 -16.08 -20.31
N TYR A 495 6.32 -15.97 -21.60
CA TYR A 495 6.25 -14.69 -22.32
C TYR A 495 4.82 -14.16 -22.46
N ARG A 496 3.84 -15.02 -22.76
CA ARG A 496 2.41 -14.65 -22.82
C ARG A 496 1.88 -14.19 -21.46
N MET A 497 2.17 -14.94 -20.38
CA MET A 497 1.80 -14.56 -19.02
C MET A 497 2.39 -13.20 -18.60
N VAL A 498 3.63 -12.89 -19.01
CA VAL A 498 4.24 -11.57 -18.78
C VAL A 498 3.47 -10.48 -19.54
N LYS A 499 3.08 -10.72 -20.79
CA LYS A 499 2.28 -9.77 -21.58
C LYS A 499 0.91 -9.48 -20.97
N GLU A 500 0.17 -10.52 -20.63
CA GLU A 500 -1.12 -10.43 -19.94
C GLU A 500 -1.00 -9.65 -18.62
N ALA A 501 -0.03 -10.02 -17.75
CA ALA A 501 0.18 -9.33 -16.48
C ALA A 501 0.59 -7.85 -16.65
N LEU A 502 1.25 -7.47 -17.75
CA LEU A 502 1.57 -6.09 -18.07
C LEU A 502 0.34 -5.29 -18.56
N GLU A 503 -0.56 -5.92 -19.31
CA GLU A 503 -1.78 -5.33 -19.83
C GLU A 503 -2.85 -5.19 -18.73
N GLU A 504 -3.06 -6.21 -17.90
CA GLU A 504 -3.95 -6.11 -16.73
C GLU A 504 -3.44 -5.12 -15.67
N ARG A 505 -2.12 -5.00 -15.49
CA ARG A 505 -1.51 -3.97 -14.63
C ARG A 505 -1.81 -2.55 -15.12
N ALA A 506 -1.83 -2.33 -16.44
CA ALA A 506 -2.24 -1.03 -16.99
C ALA A 506 -3.74 -0.79 -16.77
N ASN A 507 -4.58 -1.79 -17.05
CA ASN A 507 -6.02 -1.71 -16.87
C ASN A 507 -6.40 -1.38 -15.41
N LEU A 508 -5.78 -2.06 -14.43
CA LEU A 508 -6.03 -1.83 -13.00
C LEU A 508 -5.75 -0.39 -12.54
N LEU A 509 -4.67 0.21 -13.05
CA LEU A 509 -4.29 1.59 -12.75
C LEU A 509 -5.20 2.62 -13.44
N GLU A 510 -5.94 2.23 -14.47
CA GLU A 510 -6.88 3.09 -15.20
C GLU A 510 -8.32 2.99 -14.65
N ILE A 511 -8.79 1.79 -14.27
CA ILE A 511 -10.16 1.59 -13.76
C ILE A 511 -10.35 2.00 -12.29
N ALA A 512 -9.28 2.05 -11.50
CA ALA A 512 -9.30 2.39 -10.08
C ALA A 512 -8.05 3.18 -9.64
N PRO A 513 -7.85 4.39 -10.18
CA PRO A 513 -6.64 5.21 -9.96
C PRO A 513 -6.53 5.80 -8.54
N HIS A 514 -7.57 5.65 -7.72
CA HIS A 514 -7.56 5.99 -6.30
C HIS A 514 -7.01 4.85 -5.44
N LEU A 515 -7.35 3.60 -5.77
CA LEU A 515 -6.94 2.38 -5.06
C LEU A 515 -5.62 1.78 -5.55
N SER A 516 -5.04 2.30 -6.62
CA SER A 516 -3.80 1.77 -7.21
C SER A 516 -2.94 2.85 -7.86
N SER A 517 -1.62 2.65 -7.89
CA SER A 517 -0.67 3.62 -8.45
C SER A 517 0.67 3.00 -8.90
N PRO A 518 1.47 3.69 -9.74
CA PRO A 518 2.82 3.23 -10.11
C PRO A 518 3.83 3.42 -8.98
N LEU A 519 4.35 2.30 -8.44
CA LEU A 519 5.41 2.30 -7.44
C LEU A 519 6.79 2.11 -8.11
N PRO A 520 7.77 3.02 -7.93
CA PRO A 520 9.15 2.73 -8.26
C PRO A 520 9.76 1.75 -7.25
N ILE A 521 10.46 0.75 -7.75
CA ILE A 521 11.15 -0.27 -6.95
C ILE A 521 12.64 -0.20 -7.27
N MET A 522 13.46 -0.01 -6.24
CA MET A 522 14.92 0.08 -6.29
C MET A 522 15.55 -1.31 -6.11
N LEU A 523 16.37 -1.71 -7.07
CA LEU A 523 17.25 -2.87 -7.02
C LEU A 523 18.68 -2.40 -6.72
N PRO A 524 19.22 -2.59 -5.50
CA PRO A 524 20.60 -2.24 -5.17
C PRO A 524 21.59 -3.22 -5.82
N VAL A 525 22.76 -2.74 -6.23
CA VAL A 525 23.74 -3.53 -6.99
C VAL A 525 25.12 -3.46 -6.32
N TYR A 526 25.59 -4.61 -5.82
CA TYR A 526 26.84 -4.71 -5.05
C TYR A 526 28.03 -5.25 -5.86
N LYS A 527 27.81 -5.97 -6.97
CA LYS A 527 28.91 -6.41 -7.87
C LYS A 527 28.87 -5.63 -9.18
N TRP A 528 30.02 -5.12 -9.63
CA TRP A 528 30.07 -4.20 -10.78
C TRP A 528 29.52 -4.80 -12.08
N TRP A 529 29.67 -6.11 -12.28
CA TRP A 529 29.18 -6.84 -13.47
C TRP A 529 27.66 -7.07 -13.44
N GLN A 530 27.04 -7.07 -12.25
CA GLN A 530 25.58 -7.20 -12.12
C GLN A 530 24.86 -5.96 -12.68
N LEU A 531 25.50 -4.79 -12.67
CA LEU A 531 24.90 -3.54 -13.15
C LEU A 531 24.50 -3.60 -14.64
N PRO A 532 25.40 -3.90 -15.61
CA PRO A 532 25.00 -4.04 -17.00
C PRO A 532 24.04 -5.23 -17.22
N TYR A 533 24.17 -6.31 -16.45
CA TYR A 533 23.28 -7.48 -16.54
C TYR A 533 21.83 -7.15 -16.16
N TYR A 534 21.60 -6.66 -14.95
CA TYR A 534 20.26 -6.26 -14.49
C TYR A 534 19.71 -5.09 -15.30
N TRP A 535 20.55 -4.14 -15.74
CA TRP A 535 20.12 -3.03 -16.59
C TRP A 535 19.60 -3.52 -17.95
N LEU A 536 20.27 -4.49 -18.58
CA LEU A 536 19.80 -5.10 -19.82
C LEU A 536 18.48 -5.85 -19.62
N GLY A 537 18.36 -6.65 -18.56
CA GLY A 537 17.12 -7.38 -18.23
C GLY A 537 15.93 -6.45 -17.98
N ILE A 538 16.14 -5.38 -17.21
CA ILE A 538 15.10 -4.39 -16.89
C ILE A 538 14.76 -3.51 -18.11
N LYS A 539 15.72 -3.20 -18.99
CA LYS A 539 15.42 -2.51 -20.26
C LYS A 539 14.70 -3.39 -21.27
N LEU A 540 14.97 -4.69 -21.27
CA LEU A 540 14.20 -5.66 -22.05
C LEU A 540 12.76 -5.79 -21.50
N TYR A 541 12.57 -5.69 -20.19
CA TYR A 541 11.25 -5.59 -19.57
C TYR A 541 10.49 -4.31 -19.97
N ASP A 542 11.13 -3.13 -19.93
CA ASP A 542 10.54 -1.87 -20.46
C ASP A 542 10.12 -2.02 -21.94
N MET A 543 10.93 -2.70 -22.75
CA MET A 543 10.66 -2.93 -24.18
C MET A 543 9.48 -3.89 -24.40
N VAL A 544 9.39 -4.96 -23.60
CA VAL A 544 8.26 -5.91 -23.65
C VAL A 544 6.96 -5.27 -23.16
N ALA A 545 7.03 -4.38 -22.16
CA ALA A 545 5.88 -3.58 -21.71
C ALA A 545 5.37 -2.63 -22.80
N GLY A 546 6.26 -2.00 -23.57
CA GLY A 546 5.87 -1.17 -24.72
C GLY A 546 4.98 0.01 -24.32
N SER A 547 3.72 0.03 -24.78
CA SER A 547 2.71 1.02 -24.36
C SER A 547 2.22 0.83 -22.92
N GLN A 548 2.38 -0.36 -22.33
CA GLN A 548 2.05 -0.66 -20.94
C GLN A 548 3.23 -0.46 -19.97
N CYS A 549 4.28 0.23 -20.44
CA CYS A 549 5.38 0.72 -19.61
C CYS A 549 4.91 1.93 -18.81
N LEU A 550 4.67 1.76 -17.50
CA LEU A 550 4.14 2.83 -16.63
C LEU A 550 5.02 4.09 -16.65
N LYS A 551 6.34 3.89 -16.45
CA LYS A 551 7.43 4.87 -16.58
C LYS A 551 8.71 4.09 -16.90
N SER A 552 9.60 4.63 -17.72
CA SER A 552 10.84 3.94 -18.10
C SER A 552 11.83 3.85 -16.92
N SER A 553 12.51 2.71 -16.80
CA SER A 553 13.52 2.44 -15.78
C SER A 553 14.78 3.31 -15.91
N TYR A 554 15.52 3.50 -14.82
CA TYR A 554 16.74 4.32 -14.79
C TYR A 554 17.79 3.81 -13.79
N VAL A 555 19.06 4.16 -14.02
CA VAL A 555 20.18 3.86 -13.11
C VAL A 555 20.39 5.01 -12.13
N LEU A 556 20.69 4.68 -10.87
CA LEU A 556 21.15 5.58 -9.82
C LEU A 556 22.62 5.29 -9.50
N SER A 557 23.43 6.34 -9.34
CA SER A 557 24.76 6.21 -8.73
C SER A 557 24.66 5.82 -7.25
N LYS A 558 25.68 5.16 -6.69
CA LYS A 558 25.81 4.90 -5.24
C LYS A 558 25.41 6.11 -4.38
N SER A 559 25.91 7.30 -4.74
CA SER A 559 25.63 8.55 -4.05
C SER A 559 24.15 8.98 -4.09
N ARG A 560 23.43 8.69 -5.17
CA ARG A 560 22.00 9.06 -5.31
C ARG A 560 21.08 7.98 -4.75
N ALA A 561 21.48 6.71 -4.80
CA ALA A 561 20.81 5.63 -4.06
C ALA A 561 20.84 5.93 -2.55
N LEU A 562 22.01 6.27 -2.00
CA LEU A 562 22.17 6.64 -0.57
C LEU A 562 21.53 8.01 -0.20
N GLU A 563 21.25 8.90 -1.17
CA GLU A 563 20.46 10.12 -0.91
C GLU A 563 18.96 9.82 -0.79
N LEU A 564 18.48 8.78 -1.48
CA LEU A 564 17.07 8.36 -1.46
C LEU A 564 16.78 7.31 -0.38
N PHE A 565 17.75 6.44 -0.07
CA PHE A 565 17.67 5.37 0.93
C PHE A 565 18.94 5.42 1.81
N PRO A 566 19.02 6.32 2.81
CA PRO A 566 20.25 6.55 3.58
C PRO A 566 20.71 5.36 4.44
N MET A 567 19.77 4.47 4.77
CA MET A 567 19.99 3.24 5.54
C MET A 567 20.44 2.05 4.70
N LEU A 568 20.51 2.18 3.37
CA LEU A 568 20.95 1.08 2.50
C LEU A 568 22.42 0.76 2.79
N ARG A 569 22.78 -0.54 2.85
CA ARG A 569 24.16 -0.98 3.11
C ARG A 569 25.14 -0.25 2.18
N LYS A 570 26.05 0.52 2.78
CA LYS A 570 26.95 1.45 2.07
C LYS A 570 28.12 0.71 1.43
N ASP A 571 28.52 -0.41 2.02
CA ASP A 571 29.68 -1.19 1.61
C ASP A 571 29.39 -2.03 0.37
N GLU A 572 30.40 -2.17 -0.48
CA GLU A 572 30.36 -2.75 -1.84
C GLU A 572 29.38 -2.10 -2.84
N LEU A 573 28.33 -1.38 -2.41
CA LEU A 573 27.29 -0.81 -3.27
C LEU A 573 27.88 0.01 -4.44
N VAL A 574 27.67 -0.44 -5.67
CA VAL A 574 28.16 0.19 -6.89
C VAL A 574 27.15 1.21 -7.42
N ALA A 575 25.89 0.81 -7.47
CA ALA A 575 24.78 1.54 -8.07
C ALA A 575 23.45 0.98 -7.56
N ALA A 576 22.35 1.54 -8.03
CA ALA A 576 21.04 0.89 -7.99
C ALA A 576 20.33 1.09 -9.33
N ILE A 577 19.35 0.24 -9.64
CA ILE A 577 18.46 0.40 -10.80
C ILE A 577 17.04 0.57 -10.26
N VAL A 578 16.28 1.51 -10.81
CA VAL A 578 14.86 1.69 -10.47
C VAL A 578 14.00 1.29 -11.67
N TYR A 579 13.05 0.40 -11.44
CA TYR A 579 11.98 0.04 -12.38
C TYR A 579 10.61 0.37 -11.76
N TYR A 580 9.52 0.18 -12.51
CA TYR A 580 8.16 0.47 -12.04
C TYR A 580 7.23 -0.74 -12.17
N ASP A 581 6.51 -1.02 -11.09
CA ASP A 581 5.36 -1.93 -11.02
C ASP A 581 4.14 -1.18 -10.46
N GLY A 582 2.97 -1.85 -10.38
CA GLY A 582 1.80 -1.29 -9.71
C GLY A 582 1.77 -1.65 -8.23
N GLN A 583 1.19 -0.79 -7.40
CA GLN A 583 0.81 -1.06 -6.01
C GLN A 583 -0.69 -0.76 -5.82
N HIS A 584 -1.36 -1.44 -4.91
CA HIS A 584 -2.79 -1.23 -4.62
C HIS A 584 -3.18 -1.46 -3.15
N ASN A 585 -4.44 -1.16 -2.81
CA ASN A 585 -5.10 -1.66 -1.61
C ASN A 585 -5.99 -2.86 -1.97
N ASP A 586 -5.46 -4.07 -1.80
CA ASP A 586 -6.05 -5.33 -2.31
C ASP A 586 -7.48 -5.62 -1.82
N ALA A 587 -7.76 -5.38 -0.53
CA ALA A 587 -9.08 -5.55 0.06
C ALA A 587 -10.09 -4.49 -0.44
N ARG A 588 -9.71 -3.21 -0.47
CA ARG A 588 -10.57 -2.13 -1.02
C ARG A 588 -10.86 -2.36 -2.50
N MET A 589 -9.86 -2.83 -3.27
CA MET A 589 -10.01 -3.10 -4.70
C MET A 589 -11.02 -4.25 -4.94
N ASN A 590 -10.90 -5.36 -4.21
CA ASN A 590 -11.88 -6.45 -4.30
C ASN A 590 -13.30 -6.02 -3.89
N LEU A 591 -13.41 -5.23 -2.82
CA LEU A 591 -14.69 -4.67 -2.39
C LEU A 591 -15.28 -3.75 -3.48
N ALA A 592 -14.48 -2.87 -4.09
CA ALA A 592 -14.94 -2.01 -5.19
C ALA A 592 -15.46 -2.82 -6.38
N ILE A 593 -14.82 -3.95 -6.74
CA ILE A 593 -15.33 -4.88 -7.77
C ILE A 593 -16.70 -5.44 -7.37
N ALA A 594 -16.87 -5.94 -6.13
CA ALA A 594 -18.13 -6.49 -5.63
C ALA A 594 -19.27 -5.44 -5.57
N LEU A 595 -18.96 -4.22 -5.13
CA LEU A 595 -19.91 -3.09 -5.10
C LEU A 595 -20.30 -2.63 -6.51
N THR A 596 -19.36 -2.66 -7.45
CA THR A 596 -19.63 -2.34 -8.87
C THR A 596 -20.58 -3.38 -9.47
N ALA A 597 -20.36 -4.68 -9.22
CA ALA A 597 -21.27 -5.74 -9.64
C ALA A 597 -22.69 -5.58 -9.03
N ALA A 598 -22.78 -5.23 -7.75
CA ALA A 598 -24.04 -4.94 -7.06
C ALA A 598 -24.81 -3.76 -7.71
N ARG A 599 -24.10 -2.71 -8.12
CA ARG A 599 -24.69 -1.56 -8.84
C ARG A 599 -25.16 -1.92 -10.26
N TYR A 600 -24.47 -2.78 -10.98
CA TYR A 600 -24.94 -3.33 -12.26
C TYR A 600 -26.10 -4.34 -12.11
N GLY A 601 -26.42 -4.73 -10.86
CA GLY A 601 -27.63 -5.50 -10.56
C GLY A 601 -27.39 -6.95 -10.15
N ALA A 602 -26.14 -7.39 -9.99
CA ALA A 602 -25.85 -8.71 -9.44
C ALA A 602 -26.33 -8.81 -7.98
N ALA A 603 -26.91 -9.97 -7.63
CA ALA A 603 -27.33 -10.27 -6.27
C ALA A 603 -26.10 -10.74 -5.45
N THR A 604 -25.43 -9.81 -4.76
CA THR A 604 -24.16 -10.07 -4.07
C THR A 604 -24.33 -10.06 -2.55
N ALA A 605 -23.99 -11.17 -1.87
CA ALA A 605 -24.11 -11.29 -0.42
C ALA A 605 -22.85 -11.89 0.22
N ASN A 606 -22.28 -11.15 1.17
CA ASN A 606 -21.36 -11.67 2.17
C ASN A 606 -22.14 -12.33 3.32
N TYR A 607 -21.46 -13.14 4.14
CA TYR A 607 -22.05 -13.96 5.19
C TYR A 607 -23.17 -14.89 4.68
N ALA A 608 -22.99 -15.44 3.47
CA ALA A 608 -23.88 -16.37 2.78
C ALA A 608 -23.09 -17.65 2.42
N GLU A 609 -23.07 -18.61 3.34
CA GLU A 609 -22.32 -19.86 3.23
C GLU A 609 -23.02 -20.87 2.32
N VAL A 610 -22.32 -21.48 1.36
CA VAL A 610 -22.83 -22.64 0.62
C VAL A 610 -22.63 -23.91 1.45
N LEU A 611 -23.72 -24.61 1.76
CA LEU A 611 -23.69 -25.85 2.54
C LEU A 611 -23.59 -27.10 1.65
N ARG A 612 -24.21 -27.06 0.46
CA ARG A 612 -24.17 -28.12 -0.55
C ARG A 612 -24.65 -27.60 -1.91
N LEU A 613 -24.27 -28.28 -2.97
CA LEU A 613 -24.83 -28.06 -4.30
C LEU A 613 -26.27 -28.61 -4.37
N LEU A 614 -27.07 -28.05 -5.29
CA LEU A 614 -28.36 -28.59 -5.70
C LEU A 614 -28.18 -29.27 -7.06
N LYS A 615 -28.59 -30.54 -7.16
CA LYS A 615 -28.54 -31.30 -8.40
C LYS A 615 -29.94 -31.65 -8.89
N ARG A 616 -30.09 -31.77 -10.21
CA ARG A 616 -31.30 -32.26 -10.89
C ARG A 616 -30.88 -33.34 -11.89
N THR A 617 -31.57 -34.47 -11.86
CA THR A 617 -31.40 -35.54 -12.85
C THR A 617 -31.93 -35.09 -14.22
N ASP A 618 -31.14 -35.28 -15.28
CA ASP A 618 -31.53 -35.01 -16.66
C ASP A 618 -32.58 -36.06 -17.13
N PRO A 619 -33.82 -35.65 -17.50
CA PRO A 619 -34.85 -36.58 -17.97
C PRO A 619 -34.48 -37.37 -19.23
N ALA A 620 -33.54 -36.90 -20.03
CA ALA A 620 -33.14 -37.52 -21.29
C ALA A 620 -31.94 -38.49 -21.15
N GLY A 621 -31.20 -38.43 -20.04
CA GLY A 621 -29.92 -39.15 -19.91
C GLY A 621 -29.56 -39.67 -18.52
N GLY A 622 -30.35 -39.41 -17.48
CA GLY A 622 -30.13 -39.94 -16.13
C GLY A 622 -28.93 -39.36 -15.37
N LYS A 623 -28.05 -38.59 -16.02
CA LYS A 623 -26.95 -37.86 -15.37
C LYS A 623 -27.51 -36.76 -14.47
N GLU A 624 -26.88 -36.56 -13.31
CA GLU A 624 -27.15 -35.39 -12.47
C GLU A 624 -26.44 -34.15 -13.03
N ARG A 625 -27.13 -33.01 -13.03
CA ARG A 625 -26.55 -31.70 -13.33
C ARG A 625 -26.73 -30.76 -12.14
N VAL A 626 -25.71 -29.95 -11.84
CA VAL A 626 -25.81 -28.89 -10.81
C VAL A 626 -26.72 -27.78 -11.34
N CYS A 627 -27.70 -27.36 -10.53
CA CYS A 627 -28.70 -26.35 -10.88
C CYS A 627 -28.92 -25.31 -9.78
N GLY A 628 -27.94 -25.13 -8.89
CA GLY A 628 -27.98 -24.18 -7.78
C GLY A 628 -27.20 -24.63 -6.56
N VAL A 629 -27.44 -23.95 -5.44
CA VAL A 629 -26.82 -24.19 -4.13
C VAL A 629 -27.85 -24.06 -3.00
N ARG A 630 -27.63 -24.77 -1.90
CA ARG A 630 -28.26 -24.41 -0.62
C ARG A 630 -27.32 -23.50 0.15
N CYS A 631 -27.79 -22.31 0.48
CA CYS A 631 -27.06 -21.30 1.24
C CYS A 631 -27.61 -21.17 2.67
N ARG A 632 -26.75 -20.69 3.57
CA ARG A 632 -27.08 -20.25 4.93
C ARG A 632 -26.63 -18.81 5.12
N ASP A 633 -27.55 -17.93 5.51
CA ASP A 633 -27.18 -16.61 6.03
C ASP A 633 -26.57 -16.78 7.43
N VAL A 634 -25.24 -16.63 7.53
CA VAL A 634 -24.47 -16.88 8.75
C VAL A 634 -24.87 -15.92 9.87
N LEU A 635 -25.43 -14.75 9.55
CA LEU A 635 -25.86 -13.76 10.54
C LEU A 635 -27.24 -14.04 11.14
N THR A 636 -28.10 -14.80 10.45
CA THR A 636 -29.47 -15.10 10.89
C THR A 636 -29.75 -16.59 11.09
N GLY A 637 -28.80 -17.46 10.72
CA GLY A 637 -28.96 -18.92 10.69
C GLY A 637 -29.94 -19.43 9.63
N GLN A 638 -30.57 -18.55 8.84
CA GLN A 638 -31.61 -18.93 7.90
C GLN A 638 -31.04 -19.57 6.64
N GLU A 639 -31.45 -20.80 6.36
CA GLU A 639 -31.11 -21.49 5.12
C GLU A 639 -32.14 -21.28 4.01
N PHE A 640 -31.66 -21.17 2.77
CA PHE A 640 -32.47 -20.99 1.57
C PHE A 640 -31.76 -21.59 0.34
N ASP A 641 -32.53 -21.94 -0.69
CA ASP A 641 -32.00 -22.42 -1.96
C ASP A 641 -31.83 -21.25 -2.94
N VAL A 642 -30.73 -21.22 -3.68
CA VAL A 642 -30.53 -20.29 -4.81
C VAL A 642 -30.30 -21.11 -6.07
N LYS A 643 -31.22 -21.00 -7.04
CA LYS A 643 -31.20 -21.78 -8.29
C LYS A 643 -30.43 -21.02 -9.37
N ALA A 644 -29.62 -21.73 -10.15
CA ALA A 644 -28.87 -21.15 -11.25
C ALA A 644 -28.65 -22.18 -12.37
N LYS A 645 -28.57 -21.71 -13.62
CA LYS A 645 -28.25 -22.56 -14.78
C LYS A 645 -26.79 -23.02 -14.74
N CYS A 646 -25.88 -22.08 -14.49
CA CYS A 646 -24.47 -22.34 -14.25
C CYS A 646 -24.08 -21.99 -12.80
N VAL A 647 -23.24 -22.82 -12.18
CA VAL A 647 -22.58 -22.53 -10.90
C VAL A 647 -21.07 -22.49 -11.14
N ILE A 648 -20.42 -21.42 -10.66
CA ILE A 648 -18.98 -21.18 -10.76
C ILE A 648 -18.36 -21.21 -9.36
N ASN A 649 -17.47 -22.17 -9.12
CA ASN A 649 -16.61 -22.25 -7.94
C ASN A 649 -15.37 -21.37 -8.16
N ALA A 650 -15.22 -20.33 -7.33
CA ALA A 650 -14.10 -19.39 -7.34
C ALA A 650 -13.48 -19.21 -5.94
N THR A 651 -13.53 -20.25 -5.11
CA THR A 651 -13.26 -20.20 -3.65
C THR A 651 -11.78 -20.21 -3.24
N GLY A 652 -10.85 -20.03 -4.19
CA GLY A 652 -9.42 -19.89 -3.90
C GLY A 652 -8.85 -21.15 -3.24
N PRO A 653 -8.19 -21.07 -2.06
CA PRO A 653 -7.69 -22.25 -1.35
C PRO A 653 -8.76 -23.31 -1.02
N PHE A 654 -10.03 -22.90 -0.90
CA PHE A 654 -11.16 -23.82 -0.62
C PHE A 654 -11.74 -24.49 -1.88
N THR A 655 -11.09 -24.32 -3.05
CA THR A 655 -11.53 -24.86 -4.34
C THR A 655 -11.96 -26.34 -4.25
N ASP A 656 -11.12 -27.18 -3.63
CA ASP A 656 -11.37 -28.61 -3.53
C ASP A 656 -12.49 -28.97 -2.54
N SER A 657 -12.78 -28.11 -1.55
CA SER A 657 -13.92 -28.28 -0.65
C SER A 657 -15.24 -28.20 -1.41
N VAL A 658 -15.35 -27.28 -2.39
CA VAL A 658 -16.55 -27.16 -3.23
C VAL A 658 -16.58 -28.19 -4.35
N ARG A 659 -15.43 -28.57 -4.93
CA ARG A 659 -15.38 -29.69 -5.91
C ARG A 659 -15.86 -31.00 -5.28
N LYS A 660 -15.55 -31.25 -4.00
CA LYS A 660 -16.04 -32.43 -3.27
C LYS A 660 -17.51 -32.38 -2.84
N MET A 661 -18.17 -31.21 -2.92
CA MET A 661 -19.64 -31.13 -2.84
C MET A 661 -20.32 -31.58 -4.15
N ASP A 662 -19.57 -31.73 -5.24
CA ASP A 662 -20.04 -32.29 -6.51
C ASP A 662 -19.69 -33.77 -6.63
N ASP A 663 -18.41 -34.11 -6.50
CA ASP A 663 -17.89 -35.49 -6.55
C ASP A 663 -16.89 -35.72 -5.41
N GLN A 664 -17.24 -36.60 -4.48
CA GLN A 664 -16.47 -36.88 -3.27
C GLN A 664 -15.12 -37.56 -3.56
N GLU A 665 -15.02 -38.28 -4.68
CA GLU A 665 -13.82 -39.02 -5.11
C GLU A 665 -12.87 -38.17 -5.95
N VAL A 666 -13.23 -36.92 -6.26
CA VAL A 666 -12.42 -36.06 -7.12
C VAL A 666 -11.05 -35.74 -6.48
N PRO A 667 -9.92 -35.96 -7.17
CA PRO A 667 -8.60 -35.68 -6.63
C PRO A 667 -8.40 -34.17 -6.44
N ASN A 668 -7.72 -33.78 -5.36
CA ASN A 668 -7.37 -32.37 -5.12
C ASN A 668 -6.55 -31.81 -6.28
N ILE A 669 -6.80 -30.54 -6.62
CA ILE A 669 -5.94 -29.77 -7.54
C ILE A 669 -5.20 -28.63 -6.83
N CYS A 670 -5.66 -28.20 -5.65
CA CYS A 670 -5.04 -27.12 -4.89
C CYS A 670 -3.82 -27.63 -4.10
N GLN A 671 -2.69 -26.97 -4.30
CA GLN A 671 -1.44 -27.13 -3.54
C GLN A 671 -1.23 -25.88 -2.67
N PRO A 672 -1.84 -25.81 -1.47
CA PRO A 672 -1.75 -24.66 -0.58
C PRO A 672 -0.31 -24.38 -0.07
N SER A 673 0.12 -23.12 -0.17
CA SER A 673 1.36 -22.61 0.45
C SER A 673 1.08 -21.36 1.28
N ALA A 674 1.56 -21.32 2.52
CA ALA A 674 1.54 -20.14 3.37
C ALA A 674 2.58 -19.12 2.90
N GLY A 675 2.23 -17.84 3.02
CA GLY A 675 3.18 -16.73 2.90
C GLY A 675 2.91 -15.68 3.96
N VAL A 676 3.95 -15.38 4.73
CA VAL A 676 3.93 -14.35 5.77
C VAL A 676 4.52 -13.03 5.27
N HIS A 677 3.97 -11.94 5.78
CA HIS A 677 4.52 -10.59 5.71
C HIS A 677 4.50 -9.95 7.09
N ILE A 678 5.41 -9.00 7.33
CA ILE A 678 5.42 -8.13 8.51
C ILE A 678 5.22 -6.67 8.09
N VAL A 679 4.74 -5.85 9.03
CA VAL A 679 4.76 -4.38 8.93
C VAL A 679 5.67 -3.81 10.00
N MET A 680 6.53 -2.90 9.56
CA MET A 680 7.46 -2.13 10.38
C MET A 680 7.18 -0.63 10.21
N PRO A 681 7.66 0.25 11.11
CA PRO A 681 7.56 1.70 10.96
C PRO A 681 8.00 2.19 9.59
N GLY A 682 7.28 3.17 9.04
CA GLY A 682 7.54 3.70 7.69
C GLY A 682 8.96 4.18 7.44
N TYR A 683 9.72 4.54 8.48
CA TYR A 683 11.13 4.94 8.31
C TYR A 683 12.03 3.84 7.74
N TYR A 684 11.61 2.57 7.75
CA TYR A 684 12.35 1.46 7.13
C TYR A 684 12.32 1.45 5.59
N SER A 685 11.52 2.29 4.95
CA SER A 685 11.49 2.47 3.49
C SER A 685 11.26 3.93 3.09
N PRO A 686 11.82 4.45 1.99
CA PRO A 686 11.49 5.79 1.50
C PRO A 686 10.00 5.89 1.13
N ASP A 687 9.31 6.94 1.59
CA ASP A 687 7.85 7.16 1.50
C ASP A 687 7.16 6.75 0.19
N HIS A 688 7.89 6.83 -0.93
CA HIS A 688 7.38 6.65 -2.30
C HIS A 688 8.28 5.74 -3.16
N MET A 689 9.13 4.90 -2.57
CA MET A 689 10.00 3.96 -3.31
C MET A 689 10.24 2.66 -2.54
N GLY A 690 9.88 1.52 -3.15
CA GLY A 690 10.19 0.21 -2.58
C GLY A 690 11.65 -0.21 -2.82
N LEU A 691 12.12 -1.19 -2.05
CA LEU A 691 13.37 -1.93 -2.29
C LEU A 691 13.04 -3.36 -2.72
N LEU A 692 13.88 -3.92 -3.58
CA LEU A 692 13.87 -5.31 -4.01
C LEU A 692 15.20 -5.97 -3.65
N ASP A 693 15.18 -6.99 -2.80
CA ASP A 693 16.24 -7.97 -2.72
C ASP A 693 16.00 -9.08 -3.77
N PRO A 694 16.91 -9.27 -4.76
CA PRO A 694 16.80 -10.32 -5.76
C PRO A 694 17.28 -11.71 -5.29
N ALA A 695 17.94 -11.83 -4.12
CA ALA A 695 18.53 -13.06 -3.62
C ALA A 695 18.74 -13.01 -2.09
N THR A 696 17.75 -13.53 -1.35
CA THR A 696 17.85 -13.85 0.08
C THR A 696 18.82 -15.01 0.33
N SER A 697 19.11 -15.30 1.61
CA SER A 697 19.93 -16.44 2.04
C SER A 697 19.55 -17.82 1.45
N ASP A 698 18.30 -17.98 1.02
CA ASP A 698 17.72 -19.20 0.42
C ASP A 698 17.33 -19.06 -1.08
N GLY A 699 17.73 -17.98 -1.76
CA GLY A 699 17.42 -17.75 -3.17
C GLY A 699 15.97 -17.36 -3.48
N ARG A 700 15.16 -17.06 -2.45
CA ARG A 700 13.90 -16.33 -2.58
C ARG A 700 14.17 -14.83 -2.81
N VAL A 701 13.11 -14.03 -2.71
CA VAL A 701 13.06 -12.62 -3.13
C VAL A 701 12.22 -11.87 -2.10
N ILE A 702 12.80 -10.85 -1.45
CA ILE A 702 12.09 -10.03 -0.46
C ILE A 702 11.89 -8.60 -0.98
N PHE A 703 10.68 -8.09 -0.75
CA PHE A 703 10.30 -6.73 -1.04
C PHE A 703 10.18 -5.93 0.27
N PHE A 704 10.62 -4.68 0.23
CA PHE A 704 10.45 -3.69 1.30
C PHE A 704 9.63 -2.55 0.69
N LEU A 705 8.38 -2.36 1.13
CA LEU A 705 7.40 -1.55 0.40
C LEU A 705 6.75 -0.50 1.29
N PRO A 706 6.84 0.80 0.93
CA PRO A 706 6.03 1.82 1.61
C PRO A 706 4.55 1.56 1.28
N TRP A 707 3.70 1.37 2.29
CA TRP A 707 2.26 1.12 2.14
C TRP A 707 1.51 1.75 3.32
N GLU A 708 0.55 2.63 3.03
CA GLU A 708 -0.22 3.39 4.03
C GLU A 708 0.67 4.04 5.13
N LYS A 709 1.83 4.59 4.71
CA LYS A 709 2.90 5.20 5.54
C LYS A 709 3.70 4.25 6.43
N MET A 710 3.49 2.94 6.35
CA MET A 710 4.33 1.93 7.00
C MET A 710 5.19 1.17 5.98
N THR A 711 6.10 0.31 6.44
CA THR A 711 6.92 -0.55 5.57
C THR A 711 6.43 -2.00 5.66
N ILE A 712 5.89 -2.56 4.57
CA ILE A 712 5.71 -4.01 4.45
C ILE A 712 7.07 -4.65 4.14
N ALA A 713 7.43 -5.71 4.83
CA ALA A 713 8.50 -6.63 4.43
C ALA A 713 7.97 -8.06 4.25
N GLY A 714 8.42 -8.76 3.21
CA GLY A 714 8.02 -10.15 2.94
C GLY A 714 8.50 -10.65 1.58
N THR A 715 8.39 -11.95 1.29
CA THR A 715 7.48 -12.92 1.92
C THR A 715 8.10 -14.31 2.07
N THR A 716 7.62 -15.09 3.04
CA THR A 716 7.88 -16.53 3.11
C THR A 716 7.01 -17.32 2.12
N ASP A 717 7.38 -18.58 1.88
CA ASP A 717 6.68 -19.54 1.02
C ASP A 717 6.94 -20.95 1.59
N SER A 718 5.91 -21.57 2.17
CA SER A 718 5.99 -22.81 2.96
C SER A 718 4.70 -23.62 2.79
N PRO A 719 4.74 -24.94 2.46
CA PRO A 719 3.53 -25.77 2.36
C PRO A 719 2.67 -25.73 3.63
N THR A 720 1.34 -25.72 3.49
CA THR A 720 0.41 -25.51 4.62
C THR A 720 -0.95 -26.15 4.39
N ASP A 721 -1.70 -26.51 5.44
CA ASP A 721 -3.09 -26.95 5.31
C ASP A 721 -4.06 -25.79 5.04
N VAL A 722 -5.16 -26.07 4.34
CA VAL A 722 -6.20 -25.06 4.07
C VAL A 722 -6.98 -24.74 5.36
N THR A 723 -6.80 -23.52 5.88
CA THR A 723 -7.52 -23.00 7.05
C THR A 723 -8.17 -21.65 6.77
N SER A 724 -9.28 -21.34 7.46
CA SER A 724 -9.92 -20.02 7.43
C SER A 724 -9.19 -18.98 8.27
N HIS A 725 -8.30 -19.41 9.18
CA HIS A 725 -7.59 -18.53 10.13
C HIS A 725 -6.05 -18.66 10.01
N PRO A 726 -5.46 -18.44 8.81
CA PRO A 726 -4.02 -18.53 8.64
C PRO A 726 -3.32 -17.47 9.52
N SER A 727 -2.38 -17.94 10.34
CA SER A 727 -1.68 -17.16 11.35
C SER A 727 -0.16 -17.20 11.09
N PRO A 728 0.60 -16.11 11.30
CA PRO A 728 2.05 -16.11 11.13
C PRO A 728 2.76 -16.84 12.26
N THR A 729 3.94 -17.43 11.99
CA THR A 729 4.80 -18.02 13.02
C THR A 729 5.93 -17.06 13.43
N GLU A 730 6.56 -17.30 14.59
CA GLU A 730 7.75 -16.53 14.99
C GLU A 730 8.99 -16.87 14.16
N GLU A 731 9.00 -18.06 13.55
CA GLU A 731 10.04 -18.51 12.63
C GLU A 731 9.97 -17.71 11.31
N ASP A 732 8.77 -17.57 10.73
CA ASP A 732 8.53 -16.70 9.56
C ASP A 732 8.94 -15.24 9.85
N ILE A 733 8.55 -14.71 11.02
CA ILE A 733 8.83 -13.33 11.39
C ILE A 733 10.33 -13.10 11.57
N ASN A 734 11.05 -13.99 12.26
CA ASN A 734 12.51 -13.88 12.41
C ASN A 734 13.27 -14.11 11.10
N PHE A 735 12.79 -14.99 10.21
CA PHE A 735 13.36 -15.12 8.87
C PHE A 735 13.30 -13.78 8.13
N ILE A 736 12.14 -13.13 8.08
CA ILE A 736 12.00 -11.83 7.39
C ILE A 736 12.87 -10.77 8.07
N LEU A 737 12.90 -10.69 9.40
CA LEU A 737 13.76 -9.74 10.13
C LEU A 737 15.26 -9.98 9.90
N ASN A 738 15.70 -11.24 9.75
CA ASN A 738 17.08 -11.58 9.44
C ASN A 738 17.48 -11.11 8.03
N GLU A 739 16.64 -11.36 7.02
CA GLU A 739 16.90 -10.85 5.67
C GLU A 739 16.83 -9.31 5.62
N VAL A 740 15.93 -8.67 6.38
CA VAL A 740 15.88 -7.20 6.51
C VAL A 740 17.20 -6.64 7.05
N ARG A 741 17.84 -7.29 8.04
CA ARG A 741 19.16 -6.91 8.58
C ARG A 741 20.26 -6.95 7.52
N ASN A 742 20.22 -7.89 6.58
CA ASN A 742 21.28 -8.07 5.57
C ASN A 742 21.41 -6.88 4.60
N TYR A 743 20.32 -6.12 4.37
CA TYR A 743 20.29 -5.02 3.37
C TYR A 743 20.42 -3.61 3.95
N LEU A 744 20.20 -3.47 5.25
CA LEU A 744 20.37 -2.20 5.95
C LEU A 744 21.83 -2.02 6.40
N SER A 745 22.22 -0.76 6.63
CA SER A 745 23.51 -0.41 7.20
C SER A 745 23.57 -0.82 8.68
N VAL A 746 24.72 -1.29 9.15
CA VAL A 746 24.94 -1.68 10.57
C VAL A 746 24.62 -0.58 11.60
N ASP A 747 24.52 0.67 11.16
CA ASP A 747 24.05 1.82 11.96
C ASP A 747 22.54 1.75 12.30
N VAL A 748 21.79 0.80 11.73
CA VAL A 748 20.33 0.66 11.84
C VAL A 748 19.99 -0.71 12.43
N GLU A 749 19.59 -0.69 13.70
CA GLU A 749 19.27 -1.89 14.47
C GLU A 749 17.83 -2.34 14.19
N VAL A 750 17.67 -3.49 13.53
CA VAL A 750 16.35 -4.05 13.17
C VAL A 750 15.84 -4.95 14.28
N ARG A 751 14.74 -4.56 14.94
CA ARG A 751 14.25 -5.21 16.15
C ARG A 751 12.95 -5.95 15.92
N ARG A 752 12.67 -6.91 16.82
CA ARG A 752 11.40 -7.64 16.82
C ARG A 752 10.24 -6.84 17.43
N GLY A 753 10.56 -5.83 18.25
CA GLY A 753 9.62 -4.82 18.73
C GLY A 753 9.09 -3.89 17.62
N ASP A 754 9.87 -3.68 16.54
CA ASP A 754 9.46 -2.90 15.37
C ASP A 754 8.31 -3.56 14.57
N VAL A 755 7.98 -4.84 14.82
CA VAL A 755 6.86 -5.49 14.14
C VAL A 755 5.54 -4.99 14.71
N LEU A 756 4.88 -4.12 13.95
CA LEU A 756 3.60 -3.48 14.29
C LEU A 756 2.39 -4.39 14.00
N ALA A 757 2.52 -5.24 12.98
CA ALA A 757 1.58 -6.28 12.58
C ALA A 757 2.32 -7.36 11.77
N ALA A 758 1.82 -8.59 11.77
CA ALA A 758 2.26 -9.64 10.85
C ALA A 758 1.05 -10.44 10.38
N TRP A 759 1.02 -10.96 9.15
CA TRP A 759 -0.10 -11.80 8.69
C TRP A 759 0.39 -12.96 7.84
N SER A 760 -0.36 -14.06 7.84
CA SER A 760 -0.17 -15.19 6.93
C SER A 760 -1.33 -15.26 5.92
N GLY A 761 -1.04 -15.54 4.66
CA GLY A 761 -2.02 -15.78 3.60
C GLY A 761 -1.73 -17.05 2.81
N ILE A 762 -2.77 -17.84 2.50
CA ILE A 762 -2.63 -19.10 1.76
C ILE A 762 -2.72 -18.83 0.26
N ARG A 763 -1.67 -19.19 -0.49
CA ARG A 763 -1.60 -19.19 -1.95
C ARG A 763 -2.30 -20.44 -2.49
N PRO A 764 -3.35 -20.31 -3.32
CA PRO A 764 -3.91 -21.45 -4.04
C PRO A 764 -3.05 -21.74 -5.27
N LEU A 765 -1.89 -22.38 -5.09
CA LEU A 765 -1.18 -22.96 -6.24
C LEU A 765 -2.00 -24.16 -6.74
N VAL A 766 -1.90 -24.52 -8.02
CA VAL A 766 -2.69 -25.63 -8.58
C VAL A 766 -1.91 -26.52 -9.52
N THR A 767 -2.18 -27.82 -9.52
CA THR A 767 -1.82 -28.72 -10.62
C THR A 767 -2.91 -28.68 -11.71
N ASP A 768 -2.53 -28.84 -12.97
CA ASP A 768 -3.53 -28.97 -14.06
C ASP A 768 -3.87 -30.45 -14.27
N PRO A 769 -5.12 -30.90 -13.99
CA PRO A 769 -5.53 -32.29 -14.18
C PRO A 769 -5.58 -32.72 -15.66
N ASN A 770 -5.50 -31.78 -16.61
CA ASN A 770 -5.43 -32.07 -18.05
C ASN A 770 -3.98 -32.14 -18.57
N SER A 771 -3.00 -31.80 -17.74
CA SER A 771 -1.57 -31.91 -18.08
C SER A 771 -1.15 -33.37 -18.20
N LYS A 772 -0.17 -33.63 -19.08
CA LYS A 772 0.54 -34.92 -19.13
C LYS A 772 1.56 -35.09 -18.00
N ASP A 773 1.87 -34.00 -17.32
CA ASP A 773 2.72 -33.94 -16.14
C ASP A 773 1.87 -33.33 -15.00
N THR A 774 1.24 -34.21 -14.22
CA THR A 774 0.36 -33.86 -13.11
C THR A 774 1.10 -33.55 -11.81
N GLN A 775 2.43 -33.76 -11.77
CA GLN A 775 3.31 -33.30 -10.69
C GLN A 775 3.59 -31.79 -10.84
N SER A 776 3.70 -31.30 -12.07
CA SER A 776 4.00 -29.89 -12.35
C SER A 776 2.88 -28.94 -11.86
N ILE A 777 3.25 -27.98 -11.00
CA ILE A 777 2.37 -26.89 -10.58
C ILE A 777 2.17 -25.92 -11.76
N SER A 778 0.92 -25.73 -12.16
CA SER A 778 0.53 -24.75 -13.16
C SER A 778 0.87 -23.34 -12.68
N ARG A 779 1.54 -22.57 -13.55
CA ARG A 779 1.99 -21.22 -13.25
C ARG A 779 0.91 -20.15 -13.48
N ASN A 780 -0.21 -20.56 -14.05
CA ASN A 780 -1.38 -19.73 -14.37
C ASN A 780 -2.59 -20.17 -13.52
N HIS A 781 -3.79 -19.71 -13.88
CA HIS A 781 -5.04 -20.34 -13.48
C HIS A 781 -5.35 -21.58 -14.33
N VAL A 782 -6.31 -22.37 -13.86
CA VAL A 782 -6.92 -23.48 -14.59
C VAL A 782 -8.44 -23.34 -14.48
N VAL A 783 -9.13 -23.45 -15.61
CA VAL A 783 -10.59 -23.60 -15.67
C VAL A 783 -10.91 -25.07 -15.93
N THR A 784 -11.78 -25.65 -15.11
CA THR A 784 -12.30 -27.02 -15.29
C THR A 784 -13.82 -27.03 -15.22
N ILE A 785 -14.45 -28.00 -15.87
CA ILE A 785 -15.90 -28.20 -15.85
C ILE A 785 -16.15 -29.67 -15.52
N SER A 786 -16.95 -29.94 -14.49
CA SER A 786 -17.27 -31.31 -14.08
C SER A 786 -18.32 -31.96 -14.98
N ASP A 787 -18.46 -33.28 -14.83
CA ASP A 787 -19.46 -34.08 -15.54
C ASP A 787 -20.92 -33.66 -15.19
N SER A 788 -21.13 -33.02 -14.02
CA SER A 788 -22.40 -32.42 -13.61
C SER A 788 -22.58 -30.95 -14.07
N GLY A 789 -21.54 -30.34 -14.66
CA GLY A 789 -21.55 -28.96 -15.14
C GLY A 789 -21.06 -27.91 -14.14
N LEU A 790 -20.51 -28.28 -12.98
CA LEU A 790 -19.86 -27.31 -12.09
C LEU A 790 -18.62 -26.74 -12.78
N VAL A 791 -18.62 -25.43 -13.03
CA VAL A 791 -17.43 -24.71 -13.52
C VAL A 791 -16.55 -24.36 -12.32
N THR A 792 -15.25 -24.59 -12.40
CA THR A 792 -14.28 -24.24 -11.35
C THR A 792 -13.12 -23.46 -11.95
N ILE A 793 -12.84 -22.28 -11.38
CA ILE A 793 -11.68 -21.44 -11.68
C ILE A 793 -10.73 -21.45 -10.47
N ALA A 794 -9.53 -21.98 -10.67
CA ALA A 794 -8.54 -22.21 -9.62
C ALA A 794 -7.16 -21.68 -10.03
N GLY A 795 -6.26 -21.45 -9.07
CA GLY A 795 -4.92 -20.91 -9.35
C GLY A 795 -4.90 -19.40 -9.62
N GLY A 796 -3.95 -18.98 -10.45
CA GLY A 796 -3.83 -17.60 -10.92
C GLY A 796 -3.18 -16.62 -9.92
N LYS A 797 -3.36 -15.32 -10.16
CA LYS A 797 -2.70 -14.21 -9.43
C LYS A 797 -3.66 -13.04 -9.27
N TRP A 798 -3.46 -12.18 -8.27
CA TRP A 798 -4.29 -10.96 -8.12
C TRP A 798 -4.26 -10.13 -9.42
N THR A 799 -3.08 -9.82 -9.96
CA THR A 799 -2.91 -9.05 -11.22
C THR A 799 -3.85 -9.50 -12.34
N THR A 800 -4.06 -10.80 -12.51
CA THR A 800 -4.77 -11.39 -13.66
C THR A 800 -6.24 -11.71 -13.38
N TYR A 801 -6.81 -11.28 -12.23
CA TYR A 801 -8.17 -11.65 -11.80
C TYR A 801 -9.26 -11.40 -12.87
N ARG A 802 -9.13 -10.36 -13.69
CA ARG A 802 -10.08 -9.98 -14.75
C ARG A 802 -9.99 -10.91 -15.96
N ALA A 803 -8.78 -11.30 -16.36
CA ALA A 803 -8.56 -12.33 -17.39
C ALA A 803 -9.07 -13.70 -16.90
N MET A 804 -8.74 -14.08 -15.66
CA MET A 804 -9.25 -15.29 -15.01
C MET A 804 -10.79 -15.34 -14.97
N ALA A 805 -11.43 -14.20 -14.67
CA ALA A 805 -12.89 -14.06 -14.68
C ALA A 805 -13.47 -14.17 -16.08
N GLN A 806 -12.84 -13.53 -17.07
CA GLN A 806 -13.24 -13.62 -18.47
C GLN A 806 -13.20 -15.07 -18.98
N ASP A 807 -12.08 -15.78 -18.76
CA ASP A 807 -11.92 -17.18 -19.19
C ASP A 807 -12.94 -18.10 -18.53
N ALA A 808 -13.18 -17.92 -17.22
CA ALA A 808 -14.18 -18.67 -16.48
C ALA A 808 -15.60 -18.43 -16.99
N LEU A 809 -15.93 -17.18 -17.40
CA LEU A 809 -17.23 -16.85 -17.97
C LEU A 809 -17.38 -17.27 -19.43
N ASP A 810 -16.33 -17.18 -20.25
CA ASP A 810 -16.36 -17.66 -21.64
C ASP A 810 -16.60 -19.18 -21.66
N ALA A 811 -15.90 -19.94 -20.81
CA ALA A 811 -16.11 -21.39 -20.64
C ALA A 811 -17.51 -21.73 -20.07
N ALA A 812 -18.01 -20.95 -19.11
CA ALA A 812 -19.36 -21.13 -18.57
C ALA A 812 -20.46 -20.86 -19.60
N VAL A 813 -20.28 -19.82 -20.44
CA VAL A 813 -21.20 -19.44 -21.51
C VAL A 813 -21.28 -20.52 -22.58
N GLU A 814 -20.14 -21.09 -23.00
CA GLU A 814 -20.10 -22.19 -23.96
C GLU A 814 -20.75 -23.46 -23.38
N ALA A 815 -20.28 -23.95 -22.24
CA ALA A 815 -20.71 -25.24 -21.68
C ALA A 815 -22.18 -25.28 -21.24
N HIS A 816 -22.76 -24.15 -20.84
CA HIS A 816 -24.17 -24.03 -20.44
C HIS A 816 -25.05 -23.33 -21.49
N SER A 817 -24.51 -23.03 -22.68
CA SER A 817 -25.22 -22.36 -23.78
C SER A 817 -25.94 -21.05 -23.35
N LEU A 818 -25.28 -20.26 -22.51
CA LEU A 818 -25.83 -19.02 -21.98
C LEU A 818 -25.87 -17.92 -23.05
N ARG A 819 -26.78 -16.96 -22.91
CA ARG A 819 -26.92 -15.83 -23.84
C ARG A 819 -26.18 -14.61 -23.28
N ALA A 820 -24.88 -14.52 -23.57
CA ALA A 820 -23.99 -13.46 -23.12
C ALA A 820 -23.34 -12.70 -24.29
N GLY A 821 -22.92 -11.45 -24.03
CA GLY A 821 -21.95 -10.76 -24.87
C GLY A 821 -20.49 -11.16 -24.56
N SER A 822 -19.56 -10.57 -25.30
CA SER A 822 -18.13 -10.56 -24.93
C SER A 822 -17.90 -9.71 -23.67
N SER A 823 -16.80 -9.96 -22.95
CA SER A 823 -16.47 -9.23 -21.73
C SER A 823 -16.45 -7.71 -21.94
N ARG A 824 -17.02 -6.97 -20.98
CA ARG A 824 -17.06 -5.49 -20.96
C ARG A 824 -16.16 -4.88 -19.88
N THR A 825 -15.29 -5.69 -19.26
CA THR A 825 -14.54 -5.33 -18.04
C THR A 825 -13.26 -4.53 -18.27
N ILE A 826 -12.76 -4.46 -19.50
CA ILE A 826 -11.55 -3.68 -19.85
C ILE A 826 -11.92 -2.20 -19.92
N GLY A 827 -11.23 -1.36 -19.14
CA GLY A 827 -11.53 0.08 -19.01
C GLY A 827 -12.79 0.39 -18.20
N LEU A 828 -13.43 -0.61 -17.58
CA LEU A 828 -14.63 -0.42 -16.77
C LEU A 828 -14.29 0.16 -15.39
N GLN A 829 -14.54 1.46 -15.21
CA GLN A 829 -14.31 2.15 -13.93
C GLN A 829 -15.07 1.49 -12.77
N LEU A 830 -14.38 1.35 -11.64
CA LEU A 830 -14.95 0.77 -10.41
C LEU A 830 -15.53 1.85 -9.48
N GLU A 831 -16.38 1.43 -8.54
CA GLU A 831 -16.95 2.29 -7.48
C GLU A 831 -15.88 3.20 -6.85
N GLY A 832 -16.11 4.52 -6.94
CA GLY A 832 -15.19 5.56 -6.44
C GLY A 832 -14.17 6.10 -7.45
N ALA A 833 -14.01 5.50 -8.63
CA ALA A 833 -13.10 6.03 -9.67
C ALA A 833 -13.66 7.29 -10.38
N GLU A 834 -14.98 7.39 -10.51
CA GLU A 834 -15.68 8.58 -11.01
C GLU A 834 -15.36 9.83 -10.15
N ASP A 835 -15.27 11.00 -10.80
CA ASP A 835 -14.89 12.30 -10.22
C ASP A 835 -13.54 12.36 -9.46
N TRP A 836 -12.73 11.29 -9.48
CA TRP A 836 -11.44 11.29 -8.79
C TRP A 836 -10.39 12.19 -9.46
N SER A 837 -9.56 12.83 -8.63
CA SER A 837 -8.31 13.45 -9.07
C SER A 837 -7.26 13.44 -7.95
N PRO A 838 -5.95 13.53 -8.27
CA PRO A 838 -4.90 13.69 -7.27
C PRO A 838 -5.03 14.95 -6.38
N THR A 839 -5.90 15.88 -6.76
CA THR A 839 -6.22 17.12 -6.04
C THR A 839 -7.53 17.06 -5.23
N LEU A 840 -8.28 15.94 -5.26
CA LEU A 840 -9.59 15.83 -4.60
C LEU A 840 -9.51 16.12 -3.10
N TYR A 841 -8.42 15.72 -2.43
CA TYR A 841 -8.19 16.02 -1.02
C TYR A 841 -8.24 17.54 -0.71
N ILE A 842 -7.85 18.41 -1.64
CA ILE A 842 -7.86 19.86 -1.44
C ILE A 842 -9.30 20.36 -1.26
N ARG A 843 -10.27 19.75 -1.96
CA ARG A 843 -11.71 20.04 -1.79
C ARG A 843 -12.25 19.53 -0.47
N LEU A 844 -11.87 18.33 -0.05
CA LEU A 844 -12.23 17.80 1.27
C LEU A 844 -11.72 18.71 2.41
N VAL A 845 -10.50 19.25 2.30
CA VAL A 845 -9.97 20.25 3.25
C VAL A 845 -10.73 21.57 3.17
N GLN A 846 -10.97 22.11 1.97
CA GLN A 846 -11.58 23.44 1.79
C GLN A 846 -13.07 23.50 2.11
N ASP A 847 -13.83 22.50 1.66
CA ASP A 847 -15.29 22.54 1.67
C ASP A 847 -15.89 21.96 2.98
N TYR A 848 -15.13 21.11 3.69
CA TYR A 848 -15.57 20.45 4.96
C TYR A 848 -14.70 20.82 6.18
N GLY A 849 -13.50 21.36 5.99
CA GLY A 849 -12.57 21.64 7.09
C GLY A 849 -11.92 20.38 7.68
N LEU A 850 -11.78 19.32 6.87
CA LEU A 850 -11.01 18.11 7.21
C LEU A 850 -9.51 18.41 7.30
N GLU A 851 -8.80 17.64 8.12
CA GLU A 851 -7.34 17.66 8.16
C GLU A 851 -6.73 17.15 6.85
N SER A 852 -5.62 17.74 6.40
CA SER A 852 -5.02 17.37 5.11
C SER A 852 -4.59 15.91 5.00
N GLU A 853 -4.27 15.25 6.11
CA GLU A 853 -3.91 13.83 6.12
C GLU A 853 -5.14 12.93 5.95
N VAL A 854 -6.19 13.18 6.75
CA VAL A 854 -7.50 12.51 6.64
C VAL A 854 -8.09 12.71 5.24
N ALA A 855 -8.01 13.93 4.71
CA ALA A 855 -8.47 14.26 3.37
C ALA A 855 -7.71 13.51 2.27
N GLN A 856 -6.40 13.28 2.43
CA GLN A 856 -5.60 12.49 1.47
C GLN A 856 -5.99 11.01 1.53
N HIS A 857 -6.06 10.45 2.75
CA HIS A 857 -6.53 9.09 3.02
C HIS A 857 -7.91 8.83 2.39
N LEU A 858 -8.91 9.66 2.69
CA LEU A 858 -10.25 9.48 2.13
C LEU A 858 -10.25 9.56 0.59
N ALA A 859 -9.44 10.46 0.00
CA ALA A 859 -9.31 10.60 -1.45
C ALA A 859 -8.60 9.43 -2.14
N SER A 860 -7.75 8.65 -1.44
CA SER A 860 -7.22 7.37 -1.94
C SER A 860 -8.17 6.20 -1.68
N THR A 861 -8.78 6.11 -0.51
CA THR A 861 -9.55 4.91 -0.08
C THR A 861 -10.98 4.86 -0.66
N TYR A 862 -11.59 6.01 -0.92
CA TYR A 862 -12.98 6.14 -1.40
C TYR A 862 -13.10 6.90 -2.74
N GLY A 863 -12.03 7.54 -3.20
CA GLY A 863 -12.03 8.29 -4.45
C GLY A 863 -13.10 9.38 -4.49
N GLY A 864 -13.94 9.41 -5.52
CA GLY A 864 -15.11 10.30 -5.59
C GLY A 864 -16.12 10.12 -4.44
N LYS A 865 -16.21 8.91 -3.85
CA LYS A 865 -17.07 8.63 -2.69
C LYS A 865 -16.56 9.24 -1.39
N ALA A 866 -15.35 9.79 -1.35
CA ALA A 866 -14.82 10.52 -0.20
C ALA A 866 -15.73 11.70 0.24
N TYR A 867 -16.45 12.32 -0.70
CA TYR A 867 -17.45 13.36 -0.38
C TYR A 867 -18.67 12.80 0.37
N GLU A 868 -19.04 11.53 0.18
CA GLU A 868 -20.12 10.89 0.94
C GLU A 868 -19.69 10.60 2.37
N VAL A 869 -18.45 10.14 2.58
CA VAL A 869 -17.84 9.97 3.91
C VAL A 869 -17.71 11.32 4.64
N ALA A 870 -17.22 12.36 3.95
CA ALA A 870 -17.04 13.69 4.52
C ALA A 870 -18.35 14.36 4.97
N LYS A 871 -19.48 14.10 4.30
CA LYS A 871 -20.82 14.55 4.72
C LYS A 871 -21.32 13.89 6.02
N ILE A 872 -20.78 12.72 6.37
CA ILE A 872 -21.12 11.98 7.60
C ILE A 872 -20.19 12.39 8.77
N ALA A 873 -19.06 13.04 8.48
CA ALA A 873 -18.04 13.40 9.46
C ALA A 873 -18.55 14.39 10.52
N GLN A 874 -18.60 13.93 11.78
CA GLN A 874 -18.99 14.77 12.91
C GLN A 874 -17.96 15.88 13.17
N VAL A 875 -18.47 17.02 13.67
CA VAL A 875 -17.63 18.11 14.20
C VAL A 875 -16.76 17.63 15.36
N THR A 876 -15.51 18.10 15.42
CA THR A 876 -14.53 17.67 16.44
C THR A 876 -14.62 18.47 17.74
N GLY A 877 -15.28 19.64 17.71
CA GLY A 877 -15.22 20.65 18.79
C GLY A 877 -13.93 21.46 18.81
N LYS A 878 -12.95 21.17 17.95
CA LYS A 878 -11.69 21.93 17.81
C LYS A 878 -11.85 23.04 16.78
N ARG A 879 -11.00 24.08 16.87
CA ARG A 879 -10.87 25.11 15.81
C ARG A 879 -10.33 24.52 14.51
N TRP A 880 -9.51 23.49 14.60
CA TRP A 880 -8.99 22.70 13.47
C TRP A 880 -8.58 21.29 13.95
N PRO A 881 -8.79 20.23 13.15
CA PRO A 881 -9.73 20.18 12.03
C PRO A 881 -11.17 20.37 12.51
N VAL A 882 -12.05 20.88 11.64
CA VAL A 882 -13.43 21.23 12.00
C VAL A 882 -14.30 19.99 12.14
N VAL A 883 -14.15 19.04 11.21
CA VAL A 883 -14.83 17.74 11.19
C VAL A 883 -13.81 16.61 11.09
N GLY A 884 -14.25 15.38 11.34
CA GLY A 884 -13.42 14.18 11.25
C GLY A 884 -12.74 13.86 12.58
N LYS A 885 -13.51 13.27 13.50
CA LYS A 885 -12.96 12.62 14.70
C LYS A 885 -12.19 11.36 14.27
N ARG A 886 -10.88 11.32 14.52
CA ARG A 886 -10.07 10.11 14.33
C ARG A 886 -10.51 9.01 15.30
N LEU A 887 -10.36 7.74 14.89
CA LEU A 887 -10.58 6.56 15.74
C LEU A 887 -9.42 6.31 16.72
N VAL A 888 -8.20 6.66 16.30
CA VAL A 888 -6.94 6.62 17.05
C VAL A 888 -6.07 7.78 16.54
N SER A 889 -5.26 8.43 17.39
CA SER A 889 -4.59 9.69 17.07
C SER A 889 -3.65 9.60 15.85
N GLU A 890 -2.89 8.52 15.79
CA GLU A 890 -1.71 8.32 14.94
C GLU A 890 -2.09 8.05 13.48
N PHE A 891 -3.31 7.60 13.22
CA PHE A 891 -3.78 7.16 11.90
C PHE A 891 -4.91 8.05 11.36
N PRO A 892 -5.06 8.19 10.03
CA PRO A 892 -6.04 9.09 9.42
C PRO A 892 -7.51 8.61 9.49
N TYR A 893 -7.77 7.42 10.03
CA TYR A 893 -9.10 6.80 10.04
C TYR A 893 -10.08 7.54 10.95
N ILE A 894 -11.26 7.90 10.43
CA ILE A 894 -12.29 8.65 11.18
C ILE A 894 -13.57 7.85 11.45
N GLU A 895 -14.31 8.26 12.49
CA GLU A 895 -15.59 7.63 12.89
C GLU A 895 -16.61 7.48 11.74
N ALA A 896 -16.59 8.39 10.76
CA ALA A 896 -17.47 8.37 9.60
C ALA A 896 -17.21 7.19 8.65
N GLU A 897 -15.99 6.65 8.62
CA GLU A 897 -15.65 5.47 7.82
C GLU A 897 -16.28 4.20 8.38
N VAL A 898 -16.57 4.16 9.68
CA VAL A 898 -17.32 3.05 10.30
C VAL A 898 -18.78 3.06 9.83
N VAL A 899 -19.42 4.24 9.86
CA VAL A 899 -20.79 4.45 9.37
C VAL A 899 -20.88 4.19 7.86
N TYR A 900 -19.89 4.59 7.08
CA TYR A 900 -19.87 4.34 5.64
C TYR A 900 -19.54 2.87 5.30
N GLY A 901 -18.61 2.25 6.02
CA GLY A 901 -18.23 0.85 5.83
C GLY A 901 -19.37 -0.13 6.09
N VAL A 902 -20.28 0.18 7.02
CA VAL A 902 -21.54 -0.57 7.23
C VAL A 902 -22.43 -0.56 5.97
N ARG A 903 -22.42 0.52 5.18
CA ARG A 903 -23.12 0.62 3.89
C ARG A 903 -22.39 -0.20 2.81
N GLU A 904 -21.06 -0.21 2.84
CA GLU A 904 -20.20 -1.13 2.06
C GLU A 904 -20.19 -2.57 2.65
N TYR A 905 -21.35 -3.05 3.07
CA TYR A 905 -21.62 -4.39 3.59
C TYR A 905 -20.80 -4.87 4.80
N ALA A 906 -20.10 -4.00 5.55
CA ALA A 906 -19.51 -4.44 6.83
C ALA A 906 -20.60 -4.89 7.81
N ARG A 907 -20.40 -6.06 8.42
CA ARG A 907 -21.33 -6.72 9.36
C ARG A 907 -20.64 -7.23 10.63
N THR A 908 -19.31 -7.27 10.67
CA THR A 908 -18.51 -7.57 11.87
C THR A 908 -17.47 -6.49 12.16
N ALA A 909 -17.01 -6.39 13.41
CA ALA A 909 -15.94 -5.47 13.80
C ALA A 909 -14.62 -5.77 13.04
N VAL A 910 -14.38 -7.05 12.71
CA VAL A 910 -13.23 -7.49 11.90
C VAL A 910 -13.26 -6.87 10.51
N ASP A 911 -14.43 -6.73 9.87
CA ASP A 911 -14.54 -6.10 8.53
C ASP A 911 -13.98 -4.68 8.53
N MET A 912 -14.26 -3.92 9.59
CA MET A 912 -13.84 -2.54 9.73
C MET A 912 -12.33 -2.41 9.96
N ILE A 913 -11.77 -3.10 10.97
CA ILE A 913 -10.34 -3.00 11.28
C ILE A 913 -9.46 -3.66 10.22
N SER A 914 -9.93 -4.74 9.59
CA SER A 914 -9.11 -5.56 8.70
C SER A 914 -9.28 -5.19 7.22
N ARG A 915 -10.49 -4.87 6.74
CA ARG A 915 -10.79 -4.74 5.30
C ARG A 915 -11.22 -3.35 4.85
N ARG A 916 -12.03 -2.62 5.64
CA ARG A 916 -12.46 -1.24 5.29
C ARG A 916 -11.37 -0.21 5.59
N THR A 917 -10.82 -0.17 6.81
CA THR A 917 -9.72 0.75 7.18
C THR A 917 -8.33 0.19 6.88
N ARG A 918 -8.13 -1.13 7.02
CA ARG A 918 -6.83 -1.82 7.07
C ARG A 918 -5.97 -1.55 8.31
N LEU A 919 -6.47 -0.85 9.34
CA LEU A 919 -5.72 -0.51 10.56
C LEU A 919 -5.04 -1.74 11.22
N ALA A 920 -5.73 -2.89 11.28
CA ALA A 920 -5.18 -4.14 11.81
C ALA A 920 -3.96 -4.68 11.03
N PHE A 921 -3.82 -4.33 9.74
CA PHE A 921 -2.67 -4.67 8.92
C PHE A 921 -1.52 -3.66 9.06
N LEU A 922 -1.70 -2.53 9.76
CA LEU A 922 -0.66 -1.51 9.95
C LEU A 922 -0.10 -1.49 11.37
N ASN A 923 -0.96 -1.59 12.38
CA ASN A 923 -0.58 -1.65 13.78
C ASN A 923 -1.69 -2.31 14.60
N VAL A 924 -1.39 -3.43 15.24
CA VAL A 924 -2.39 -4.20 16.00
C VAL A 924 -2.78 -3.52 17.32
N GLN A 925 -1.84 -2.86 18.01
CA GLN A 925 -2.13 -2.10 19.24
C GLN A 925 -3.12 -0.94 18.95
N ALA A 926 -2.88 -0.19 17.87
CA ALA A 926 -3.78 0.88 17.44
C ALA A 926 -5.15 0.36 16.95
N ALA A 927 -5.20 -0.86 16.38
CA ALA A 927 -6.45 -1.52 16.04
C ALA A 927 -7.25 -1.95 17.29
N GLU A 928 -6.58 -2.43 18.33
CA GLU A 928 -7.21 -2.77 19.61
C GLU A 928 -7.72 -1.54 20.36
N GLU A 929 -6.96 -0.43 20.37
CA GLU A 929 -7.41 0.85 20.95
C GLU A 929 -8.68 1.37 20.25
N ALA A 930 -8.74 1.29 18.92
CA ALA A 930 -9.89 1.72 18.13
C ALA A 930 -11.12 0.79 18.29
N LEU A 931 -10.93 -0.48 18.66
CA LEU A 931 -11.98 -1.50 18.60
C LEU A 931 -13.24 -1.18 19.43
N PRO A 932 -13.16 -0.77 20.71
CA PRO A 932 -14.33 -0.39 21.49
C PRO A 932 -15.14 0.71 20.82
N ARG A 933 -14.48 1.71 20.21
CA ARG A 933 -15.16 2.82 19.52
C ARG A 933 -15.82 2.37 18.21
N ILE A 934 -15.16 1.48 17.46
CA ILE A 934 -15.72 0.88 16.23
C ILE A 934 -16.96 0.06 16.57
N VAL A 935 -16.89 -0.84 17.55
CA VAL A 935 -18.00 -1.68 18.02
C VAL A 935 -19.17 -0.82 18.51
N ASP A 936 -18.89 0.28 19.19
CA ASP A 936 -19.91 1.18 19.74
C ASP A 936 -20.59 2.06 18.65
N ILE A 937 -19.97 2.22 17.48
CA ILE A 937 -20.60 2.85 16.30
C ILE A 937 -21.36 1.80 15.48
N MET A 938 -20.72 0.67 15.14
CA MET A 938 -21.36 -0.43 14.40
C MET A 938 -22.61 -0.94 15.12
N GLY A 939 -22.56 -1.10 16.45
CA GLY A 939 -23.71 -1.53 17.24
C GLY A 939 -24.90 -0.55 17.24
N LYS A 940 -24.69 0.72 16.87
CA LYS A 940 -25.78 1.69 16.67
C LYS A 940 -26.37 1.58 15.26
N GLU A 941 -25.51 1.55 14.24
CA GLU A 941 -25.91 1.41 12.83
C GLU A 941 -26.53 0.04 12.49
N LEU A 942 -26.13 -1.03 13.20
CA LEU A 942 -26.60 -2.41 13.03
C LEU A 942 -27.50 -2.91 14.19
N HIS A 943 -27.89 -2.01 15.10
CA HIS A 943 -28.80 -2.26 16.23
C HIS A 943 -28.42 -3.49 17.09
N TRP A 944 -27.13 -3.65 17.39
CA TRP A 944 -26.63 -4.74 18.22
C TRP A 944 -27.01 -4.59 19.70
N SER A 945 -27.32 -5.71 20.35
CA SER A 945 -27.40 -5.80 21.81
C SER A 945 -26.01 -5.65 22.44
N GLU A 946 -25.94 -5.27 23.72
CA GLU A 946 -24.66 -5.19 24.45
C GLU A 946 -23.94 -6.55 24.52
N GLN A 947 -24.68 -7.66 24.52
CA GLN A 947 -24.14 -9.01 24.39
C GLN A 947 -23.46 -9.21 23.02
N LYS A 948 -24.12 -8.82 21.92
CA LYS A 948 -23.54 -8.92 20.57
C LYS A 948 -22.34 -7.99 20.38
N LYS A 949 -22.35 -6.79 20.96
CA LYS A 949 -21.16 -5.91 21.01
C LYS A 949 -19.98 -6.60 21.70
N LYS A 950 -20.21 -7.27 22.84
CA LYS A 950 -19.17 -8.01 23.56
C LYS A 950 -18.61 -9.17 22.73
N GLU A 951 -19.48 -9.93 22.07
CA GLU A 951 -19.08 -11.02 21.16
C GLU A 951 -18.21 -10.50 20.00
N GLU A 952 -18.60 -9.39 19.37
CA GLU A 952 -17.84 -8.75 18.29
C GLU A 952 -16.48 -8.21 18.75
N LEU A 953 -16.41 -7.61 19.95
CA LEU A 953 -15.16 -7.14 20.53
C LEU A 953 -14.17 -8.28 20.80
N GLU A 954 -14.64 -9.36 21.42
CA GLU A 954 -13.77 -10.51 21.75
C GLU A 954 -13.41 -11.34 20.50
N ALA A 955 -14.32 -11.44 19.50
CA ALA A 955 -13.99 -12.03 18.20
C ALA A 955 -12.92 -11.21 17.45
N ALA A 956 -13.02 -9.88 17.46
CA ALA A 956 -12.03 -9.02 16.82
C ALA A 956 -10.68 -9.01 17.56
N LYS A 957 -10.66 -9.03 18.89
CA LYS A 957 -9.43 -9.28 19.66
C LYS A 957 -8.81 -10.62 19.33
N LYS A 958 -9.61 -11.70 19.21
CA LYS A 958 -9.10 -13.02 18.81
C LYS A 958 -8.45 -12.99 17.42
N PHE A 959 -9.08 -12.32 16.45
CA PHE A 959 -8.49 -12.09 15.13
C PHE A 959 -7.15 -11.34 15.21
N LEU A 960 -7.08 -10.26 16.00
CA LEU A 960 -5.83 -9.51 16.23
C LEU A 960 -4.74 -10.38 16.91
N TYR A 961 -5.12 -11.17 17.91
CA TYR A 961 -4.23 -12.04 18.68
C TYR A 961 -3.58 -13.09 17.76
N TYR A 962 -4.38 -13.94 17.11
CA TYR A 962 -3.85 -15.07 16.34
C TYR A 962 -3.44 -14.69 14.91
N GLU A 963 -4.33 -14.06 14.14
CA GLU A 963 -4.16 -13.92 12.69
C GLU A 963 -3.29 -12.71 12.29
N MET A 964 -3.19 -11.70 13.15
CA MET A 964 -2.39 -10.49 12.94
C MET A 964 -1.06 -10.46 13.74
N GLY A 965 -0.67 -11.61 14.32
CA GLY A 965 0.67 -11.82 14.88
C GLY A 965 0.92 -11.25 16.29
N TYR A 966 -0.10 -10.67 16.94
CA TYR A 966 0.06 -10.05 18.26
C TYR A 966 0.30 -11.06 19.38
N LYS A 967 -0.31 -12.26 19.28
CA LYS A 967 0.05 -13.42 20.09
C LYS A 967 1.56 -13.62 20.08
N VAL A 968 2.14 -13.66 18.89
CA VAL A 968 3.54 -14.02 18.69
C VAL A 968 4.48 -12.97 19.29
N LYS A 969 4.08 -11.69 19.26
CA LYS A 969 4.77 -10.61 20.01
C LYS A 969 4.64 -10.82 21.53
N THR A 970 3.46 -11.16 22.03
CA THR A 970 3.18 -11.34 23.47
C THR A 970 3.87 -12.57 24.05
N ASP A 971 3.70 -13.74 23.43
CA ASP A 971 4.27 -15.02 23.85
C ASP A 971 5.80 -14.94 23.92
N GLN A 972 6.47 -14.30 22.96
CA GLN A 972 7.92 -14.08 22.99
C GLN A 972 8.35 -13.09 24.09
N LEU A 973 7.58 -12.03 24.31
CA LEU A 973 7.80 -11.13 25.45
C LEU A 973 7.66 -11.87 26.79
N THR A 974 6.90 -12.97 26.88
CA THR A 974 6.85 -13.82 28.09
C THR A 974 7.90 -14.93 28.14
N ASP A 975 8.10 -15.69 27.07
CA ASP A 975 9.01 -16.85 27.02
C ASP A 975 10.50 -16.45 27.11
N SER A 976 10.83 -15.22 26.76
CA SER A 976 12.20 -14.69 26.88
C SER A 976 12.71 -14.57 28.32
N SER A 977 11.86 -14.78 29.36
CA SER A 977 12.36 -15.10 30.70
C SER A 977 11.35 -15.77 31.63
N GLU A 978 11.81 -16.77 32.38
CA GLU A 978 11.07 -17.35 33.51
C GLU A 978 10.84 -16.31 34.63
N ILE A 979 9.65 -15.70 34.65
CA ILE A 979 9.18 -14.82 35.72
C ILE A 979 8.83 -15.65 36.97
N SER A 980 9.88 -16.16 37.63
CA SER A 980 9.77 -16.83 38.93
C SER A 980 9.61 -15.79 40.04
N LEU A 981 8.40 -15.24 40.12
CA LEU A 981 7.92 -14.35 41.18
C LEU A 981 6.78 -15.02 41.94
N LEU A 982 6.66 -14.74 43.24
CA LEU A 982 5.48 -15.14 44.00
C LEU A 982 4.28 -14.26 43.59
N PRO A 983 3.03 -14.77 43.61
CA PRO A 983 1.85 -13.97 43.26
C PRO A 983 1.72 -12.66 44.06
N SER A 984 2.17 -12.65 45.32
CA SER A 984 2.22 -11.46 46.17
C SER A 984 3.26 -10.42 45.73
N ASP A 985 4.33 -10.83 45.06
CA ASP A 985 5.33 -9.91 44.51
C ASP A 985 4.85 -9.33 43.16
N ILE A 986 4.20 -10.16 42.32
CA ILE A 986 3.55 -9.71 41.08
C ILE A 986 2.52 -8.62 41.39
N GLU A 987 1.55 -8.89 42.27
CA GLU A 987 0.48 -7.94 42.64
C GLU A 987 1.04 -6.64 43.27
N ARG A 988 2.21 -6.71 43.90
CA ARG A 988 2.94 -5.56 44.45
C ARG A 988 3.63 -4.75 43.36
N TYR A 989 4.21 -5.40 42.36
CA TYR A 989 4.90 -4.74 41.25
C TYR A 989 3.92 -4.16 40.22
N GLU A 990 2.80 -4.82 39.94
CA GLU A 990 1.66 -4.25 39.19
C GLU A 990 1.16 -2.94 39.81
N LYS A 991 0.95 -2.93 41.14
CA LYS A 991 0.57 -1.71 41.87
C LYS A 991 1.60 -0.60 41.73
N ARG A 992 2.91 -0.92 41.70
CA ARG A 992 3.97 0.07 41.45
C ARG A 992 3.99 0.56 39.99
N PHE A 993 3.73 -0.33 39.03
CA PHE A 993 3.64 0.00 37.60
C PHE A 993 2.50 0.99 37.33
N HIS A 994 1.30 0.73 37.84
CA HIS A 994 0.13 1.61 37.69
C HIS A 994 0.22 2.94 38.47
N MET A 995 1.21 3.12 39.37
CA MET A 995 1.52 4.46 39.91
C MET A 995 2.17 5.38 38.88
N PHE A 996 2.79 4.80 37.84
CA PHE A 996 3.43 5.51 36.73
C PHE A 996 2.52 5.54 35.50
N ASP A 997 1.94 4.40 35.11
CA ASP A 997 0.86 4.34 34.12
C ASP A 997 -0.49 4.78 34.74
N LYS A 998 -0.56 6.06 35.11
CA LYS A 998 -1.77 6.70 35.66
C LYS A 998 -2.93 6.73 34.66
N ASP A 999 -2.60 6.74 33.37
CA ASP A 999 -3.56 6.84 32.27
C ASP A 999 -4.12 5.46 31.85
N LYS A 1000 -3.61 4.36 32.44
CA LYS A 1000 -3.98 2.94 32.20
C LYS A 1000 -3.79 2.46 30.75
N LYS A 1001 -2.66 2.81 30.15
CA LYS A 1001 -2.26 2.46 28.78
C LYS A 1001 -1.63 1.07 28.67
N GLY A 1002 -1.19 0.48 29.77
CA GLY A 1002 -0.46 -0.80 29.80
C GLY A 1002 1.06 -0.68 29.65
N PHE A 1003 1.56 0.54 29.44
CA PHE A 1003 2.97 0.87 29.24
C PHE A 1003 3.35 2.19 29.92
N ILE A 1004 4.61 2.30 30.33
CA ILE A 1004 5.19 3.51 30.94
C ILE A 1004 6.09 4.21 29.92
N THR A 1005 5.81 5.48 29.61
CA THR A 1005 6.67 6.30 28.76
C THR A 1005 7.61 7.21 29.56
N ILE A 1006 8.61 7.78 28.88
CA ILE A 1006 9.52 8.82 29.43
C ILE A 1006 8.72 9.97 30.06
N LEU A 1007 7.66 10.43 29.40
CA LEU A 1007 6.80 11.52 29.89
C LEU A 1007 6.01 11.12 31.14
N ASP A 1008 5.70 9.83 31.33
CA ASP A 1008 5.01 9.35 32.54
C ASP A 1008 5.96 9.30 33.74
N VAL A 1009 7.18 8.79 33.54
CA VAL A 1009 8.21 8.80 34.59
C VAL A 1009 8.58 10.24 34.95
N GLN A 1010 8.75 11.12 33.97
CA GLN A 1010 9.00 12.55 34.21
C GLN A 1010 7.86 13.19 35.01
N ARG A 1011 6.59 13.00 34.58
CA ARG A 1011 5.39 13.54 35.24
C ARG A 1011 5.29 13.11 36.72
N VAL A 1012 5.66 11.86 37.03
CA VAL A 1012 5.67 11.36 38.42
C VAL A 1012 6.86 11.90 39.21
N LEU A 1013 8.07 11.93 38.64
CA LEU A 1013 9.26 12.47 39.31
C LEU A 1013 9.12 13.97 39.62
N GLU A 1014 8.60 14.76 38.69
CA GLU A 1014 8.30 16.18 38.91
C GLU A 1014 7.27 16.35 40.05
N SER A 1015 6.25 15.49 40.13
CA SER A 1015 5.23 15.56 41.18
C SER A 1015 5.80 15.35 42.60
N ILE A 1016 6.89 14.58 42.74
CA ILE A 1016 7.59 14.38 44.02
C ILE A 1016 8.74 15.37 44.25
N GLY A 1017 9.03 16.27 43.29
CA GLY A 1017 10.11 17.25 43.37
C GLY A 1017 11.49 16.74 42.94
N VAL A 1018 11.56 15.65 42.18
CA VAL A 1018 12.80 15.11 41.59
C VAL A 1018 12.88 15.53 40.12
N GLN A 1019 13.95 16.23 39.74
CA GLN A 1019 14.24 16.55 38.34
C GLN A 1019 15.43 15.72 37.84
N ILE A 1020 15.28 15.16 36.64
CA ILE A 1020 16.28 14.38 35.91
C ILE A 1020 16.30 14.90 34.47
N ALA A 1021 17.46 14.95 33.84
CA ALA A 1021 17.57 15.36 32.44
C ALA A 1021 16.93 14.31 31.51
N GLU A 1022 16.22 14.77 30.47
CA GLU A 1022 15.49 13.93 29.51
C GLU A 1022 16.35 12.83 28.89
N ASN A 1023 17.59 13.15 28.48
CA ASN A 1023 18.56 12.17 27.97
C ASN A 1023 18.86 11.05 28.98
N THR A 1024 18.99 11.39 30.26
CA THR A 1024 19.25 10.45 31.34
C THR A 1024 18.01 9.61 31.66
N LEU A 1025 16.81 10.15 31.45
CA LEU A 1025 15.57 9.40 31.58
C LEU A 1025 15.37 8.41 30.41
N HIS A 1026 15.78 8.80 29.20
CA HIS A 1026 15.92 7.93 28.04
C HIS A 1026 16.89 6.76 28.31
N GLU A 1027 18.10 7.00 28.84
CA GLU A 1027 19.03 5.93 29.24
C GLU A 1027 18.36 4.93 30.20
N ILE A 1028 17.70 5.43 31.23
CA ILE A 1028 17.14 4.64 32.32
C ILE A 1028 15.95 3.78 31.86
N LEU A 1029 15.16 4.24 30.90
CA LEU A 1029 14.10 3.43 30.30
C LEU A 1029 14.68 2.45 29.25
N ASN A 1030 15.66 2.85 28.46
CA ASN A 1030 16.40 1.96 27.53
C ASN A 1030 17.16 0.82 28.25
N GLU A 1031 17.45 0.95 29.56
CA GLU A 1031 17.99 -0.14 30.41
C GLU A 1031 16.96 -1.26 30.68
N VAL A 1032 15.66 -1.00 30.49
CA VAL A 1032 14.56 -1.87 30.95
C VAL A 1032 13.64 -2.30 29.82
N ASP A 1033 13.32 -1.38 28.91
CA ASP A 1033 12.66 -1.64 27.63
C ASP A 1033 13.51 -2.69 26.88
N LEU A 1034 13.05 -3.94 26.81
CA LEU A 1034 13.80 -5.06 26.23
C LEU A 1034 13.58 -5.12 24.72
N ASN A 1035 12.36 -4.79 24.27
CA ASN A 1035 12.01 -4.76 22.85
C ASN A 1035 12.42 -3.45 22.13
N LYS A 1036 12.84 -2.44 22.90
CA LYS A 1036 13.34 -1.11 22.52
C LYS A 1036 12.32 -0.25 21.76
N ASN A 1037 11.06 -0.25 22.21
CA ASN A 1037 9.98 0.55 21.60
C ASN A 1037 9.87 2.00 22.13
N GLY A 1038 10.67 2.37 23.13
CA GLY A 1038 10.63 3.69 23.79
C GLY A 1038 9.68 3.77 24.99
N GLN A 1039 9.17 2.63 25.43
CA GLN A 1039 8.21 2.45 26.53
C GLN A 1039 8.64 1.23 27.35
N VAL A 1040 8.13 1.08 28.56
CA VAL A 1040 8.29 -0.14 29.35
C VAL A 1040 6.91 -0.77 29.56
N GLU A 1041 6.72 -1.95 28.98
CA GLU A 1041 5.49 -2.74 29.16
C GLU A 1041 5.48 -3.44 30.53
N LEU A 1042 4.30 -3.84 31.03
CA LEU A 1042 4.17 -4.47 32.35
C LEU A 1042 5.03 -5.74 32.48
N ASN A 1043 5.12 -6.55 31.42
CA ASN A 1043 5.93 -7.77 31.42
C ASN A 1043 7.42 -7.45 31.58
N GLU A 1044 7.95 -6.51 30.81
CA GLU A 1044 9.36 -6.08 30.89
C GLU A 1044 9.70 -5.52 32.28
N PHE A 1045 8.76 -4.78 32.89
CA PHE A 1045 8.89 -4.33 34.26
C PHE A 1045 8.91 -5.48 35.28
N LEU A 1046 8.01 -6.47 35.15
CA LEU A 1046 8.00 -7.66 36.01
C LEU A 1046 9.27 -8.51 35.83
N GLN A 1047 9.82 -8.57 34.62
CA GLN A 1047 11.06 -9.28 34.30
C GLN A 1047 12.28 -8.59 34.90
N LEU A 1048 12.36 -7.25 34.83
CA LEU A 1048 13.36 -6.47 35.55
C LEU A 1048 13.28 -6.75 37.05
N MET A 1049 12.08 -6.69 37.64
CA MET A 1049 11.90 -6.93 39.07
C MET A 1049 12.24 -8.37 39.47
N SER A 1050 11.93 -9.37 38.62
CA SER A 1050 12.37 -10.77 38.75
C SER A 1050 13.89 -10.90 38.73
N ALA A 1051 14.58 -10.27 37.76
CA ALA A 1051 16.03 -10.30 37.65
C ALA A 1051 16.74 -9.62 38.85
N ILE A 1052 16.14 -8.56 39.40
CA ILE A 1052 16.60 -7.90 40.64
C ILE A 1052 16.37 -8.82 41.85
N GLN A 1053 15.20 -9.43 41.97
CA GLN A 1053 14.84 -10.31 43.10
C GLN A 1053 15.67 -11.60 43.11
N LYS A 1054 16.02 -12.14 41.93
CA LYS A 1054 17.00 -13.23 41.75
C LYS A 1054 18.46 -12.78 41.87
N GLY A 1055 18.75 -11.50 42.12
CA GLY A 1055 20.10 -10.94 42.26
C GLY A 1055 20.95 -10.92 40.98
N HIS A 1056 20.37 -11.22 39.81
CA HIS A 1056 21.06 -11.20 38.52
C HIS A 1056 21.32 -9.76 38.03
N VAL A 1057 20.43 -8.83 38.39
CA VAL A 1057 20.57 -7.39 38.14
C VAL A 1057 20.71 -6.67 39.47
N SER A 1058 21.81 -5.94 39.67
CA SER A 1058 21.98 -5.05 40.81
C SER A 1058 22.03 -3.60 40.35
N GLY A 1059 21.38 -2.69 41.10
CA GLY A 1059 21.47 -1.24 40.86
C GLY A 1059 20.65 -0.67 39.69
N SER A 1060 19.67 -1.38 39.13
CA SER A 1060 18.79 -0.84 38.06
C SER A 1060 18.20 0.52 38.45
N ARG A 1061 18.46 1.53 37.61
CA ARG A 1061 18.13 2.93 37.90
C ARG A 1061 16.62 3.16 37.91
N LEU A 1062 15.87 2.53 37.00
CA LEU A 1062 14.41 2.67 36.93
C LEU A 1062 13.74 2.06 38.17
N ALA A 1063 14.13 0.85 38.57
CA ALA A 1063 13.56 0.18 39.75
C ALA A 1063 13.84 0.97 41.04
N VAL A 1064 15.03 1.58 41.16
CA VAL A 1064 15.36 2.49 42.27
C VAL A 1064 14.48 3.74 42.23
N LEU A 1065 14.36 4.42 41.09
CA LEU A 1065 13.52 5.63 40.96
C LEU A 1065 12.04 5.34 41.25
N MET A 1066 11.48 4.26 40.72
CA MET A 1066 10.08 3.89 40.95
C MET A 1066 9.81 3.53 42.42
N LYS A 1067 10.75 2.87 43.09
CA LYS A 1067 10.68 2.63 44.55
C LYS A 1067 10.78 3.95 45.34
N THR A 1068 11.71 4.84 45.00
CA THR A 1068 11.87 6.14 45.66
C THR A 1068 10.63 7.03 45.47
N ALA A 1069 9.99 6.98 44.30
CA ALA A 1069 8.72 7.67 44.06
C ALA A 1069 7.58 7.09 44.90
N GLU A 1070 7.44 5.76 44.94
CA GLU A 1070 6.45 5.07 45.76
C GLU A 1070 6.57 5.46 47.25
N GLU A 1071 7.78 5.44 47.80
CA GLU A 1071 8.03 5.77 49.21
C GLU A 1071 7.72 7.24 49.54
N ASN A 1072 8.02 8.18 48.63
CA ASN A 1072 7.71 9.60 48.84
C ASN A 1072 6.23 9.95 48.60
N LEU A 1073 5.56 9.29 47.65
CA LEU A 1073 4.11 9.43 47.45
C LEU A 1073 3.34 8.92 48.68
N ARG A 1074 3.71 7.76 49.22
CA ARG A 1074 3.13 7.22 50.47
C ARG A 1074 3.31 8.17 51.66
N ARG A 1075 4.45 8.86 51.78
CA ARG A 1075 4.71 9.84 52.87
C ARG A 1075 3.80 11.07 52.86
N ARG A 1076 3.26 11.49 51.70
CA ARG A 1076 2.35 12.65 51.61
C ARG A 1076 0.90 12.36 52.03
N VAL A 1077 0.54 11.09 52.31
CA VAL A 1077 -0.86 10.66 52.49
C VAL A 1077 -1.28 10.57 53.97
N LEU A 1078 -0.41 10.89 54.92
CA LEU A 1078 -0.69 10.67 56.35
C LEU A 1078 -0.30 11.84 57.27
N ILE A 1079 -1.16 12.86 57.30
CA ILE A 1079 -1.36 13.74 58.46
C ILE A 1079 -2.86 13.78 58.74
N SER A 1080 -3.33 13.11 59.79
CA SER A 1080 -4.71 13.29 60.27
C SER A 1080 -4.78 14.56 61.12
N VAL A 1081 -5.81 15.39 60.90
CA VAL A 1081 -6.01 16.65 61.64
C VAL A 1081 -6.97 16.41 62.81
N ASP A 1082 -6.57 15.53 63.73
CA ASP A 1082 -7.29 15.22 64.97
C ASP A 1082 -6.49 15.67 66.20
N ARG A 1083 -6.68 16.96 66.58
CA ARG A 1083 -6.62 17.55 67.94
C ARG A 1083 -6.17 19.02 67.92
N SER A 1084 -7.13 19.91 67.75
CA SER A 1084 -7.07 21.29 68.25
C SER A 1084 -8.19 21.47 69.29
N GLY A 1085 -7.84 21.44 70.58
CA GLY A 1085 -8.83 21.45 71.64
C GLY A 1085 -8.29 21.66 73.06
N GLY A 1086 -8.23 22.92 73.49
CA GLY A 1086 -8.34 23.34 74.90
C GLY A 1086 -7.05 23.69 75.66
N GLY A 1087 -6.99 24.93 76.15
CA GLY A 1087 -6.07 25.39 77.22
C GLY A 1087 -4.66 25.79 76.76
N LEU A 1088 -4.10 26.94 77.15
CA LEU A 1088 -4.62 28.05 77.99
C LEU A 1088 -4.18 29.39 77.39
#